data_AF-A0A7J4V158-F1
#
_entry.id   AF-A0A7J4V158-F1
#
_cell.length_a   1.000
_cell.length_b   1.000
_cell.length_c   1.000
_cell.angle_alpha   90.00
_cell.angle_beta   90.00
_cell.angle_gamma   90.00
#
_symmetry.space_group_name_H-M   'P 1'
#
loop_
_entity.id
_entity.type
_entity.pdbx_description
1 polymer ?
#
loop_
_entity_poly.entity_id
_entity_poly.type
_entity_poly.pdbx_seq_one_letter_code
_entity_poly.pdbx_strand_id
1 'polypeptide(L)'
;FLRSTVTKGRMKTWDFNGVVPSNIETAITNVIHRTAMGVDADPVPILFGGIQCALSDYTGAQISSDLSDVLFGTPKLVLSEVNLGVLDEKSVNVAVHGHNPLLSDLMVDVAREMTDVAKKAGAERFNIVGVCCTGNEILMRKGIPIASNVLAQELVLMSGLVDAMVLDYQCFLPSLVTLSKCVHTRMISTEEVARLVGDTHIEVVPERAKEAAKEILTMAADAYKRRGKVTKLPDVKPRRTVAGFSVEQMKHLFAAKNPDDPFQHLVDNIQNGNVRGLALFAGCKSMRTKDNEDVLIIARELLKKDVLVLTTGCNAIELARAGYMDPAMVKELAGEGLQSFLSDLAKAASVKDGLPCVWHIGSCVDNPRYANLATEVANRLGADIDKIPFVAAAPEAMHEKAVSIGTWCVTMGFPVHVGTINYLYGSSLVTEVLENTARDVYGGYFIFETDPLEAAKRLYSAIEYRRWRIDLTDPEMERASHHDAQVGPISKERLFKMAVEGSIIATGYADVLLSHALRKHGPDKKVEFPETGYQLPSLFAWLGKDCTRLGDLPALLGEARSKIVEAATFEAAVASGEATMIAAEIVEALKYIDNPTPYEGTMYCGFVPDRVLRQLGIAFVDDTIPGAAVFVGRASDTKKLAAMIRDCQNKGMLIIATYDIIKQLKDENVAMGLERMLYPVGEFTQAIHGLNFAIRAALSFGGVQKGDRQGLINYLSKRPKVFVLQLGPLDHIKVAAEFAVMFNGSPTITDQDVEPIPDKYVVQKNMEEMISTAIEVRGCRIKLGAVDLPVAYGPAFEGETIRRPDMHVEAGGPSKTIAFELLRMRPAEEVTDGRINFIGKDVDELPEGSSTHLGILVKVYGKNMQKDFESVLERRIHQFANFAEGFWHTGQRNLLWVRLSKTAVKAGLRLRHIGDILVTKMKQEFGAIVTKIEVTVITDEAELRKHMDDAKLAYAERDARIADLVDEKVDTFYTCTLCQTFAPGHVCIVTPERLGLCGAINWLDAKASFQIAPTGPNNPVLKGDTIDEVKGQWTGVNEAVKAKTQGRLQKFSAYTMVEDPMTSCGCFECIVAVSPDLQGVVVVNREFSGMTPLGMTFSTLAGSVGGGVQTPGFIGVGRKYLSSRKFISADGGFLRIVWMPKDLKESMREELTKRAEEVGVPDFVSKIADETVARTPEELSSWMVEVNHPAMNMESMIK
;
A
#
# COMPACT_ATOMS: atom_id res chain seq x y z
N PHE A 1 24.07 17.57 -9.08
CA PHE A 1 24.90 16.37 -8.89
C PHE A 1 24.09 15.22 -8.31
N LEU A 2 23.77 15.17 -7.01
CA LEU A 2 23.01 14.06 -6.37
C LEU A 2 21.83 13.47 -7.17
N ARG A 3 21.02 14.33 -7.82
CA ARG A 3 19.88 13.90 -8.67
C ARG A 3 20.26 12.94 -9.80
N SER A 4 21.54 12.88 -10.21
CA SER A 4 22.02 12.00 -11.28
C SER A 4 22.57 10.66 -10.78
N THR A 5 22.67 10.44 -9.46
CA THR A 5 23.35 9.28 -8.88
C THR A 5 22.40 8.34 -8.12
N VAL A 6 21.11 8.69 -8.04
CA VAL A 6 20.05 7.90 -7.38
C VAL A 6 18.79 7.86 -8.23
N THR A 7 17.85 6.97 -7.87
CA THR A 7 16.55 6.88 -8.54
C THR A 7 15.71 8.16 -8.32
N LYS A 8 14.72 8.37 -9.18
CA LYS A 8 13.75 9.47 -9.00
C LYS A 8 12.94 9.32 -7.71
N GLY A 9 12.63 8.09 -7.29
CA GLY A 9 11.92 7.79 -6.05
C GLY A 9 12.73 8.24 -4.83
N ARG A 10 13.99 7.81 -4.76
CA ARG A 10 14.91 8.17 -3.68
C ARG A 10 15.08 9.66 -3.50
N MET A 11 15.27 10.37 -4.62
CA MET A 11 15.41 11.84 -4.59
C MET A 11 14.14 12.54 -4.09
N LYS A 12 12.94 12.04 -4.45
CA LYS A 12 11.68 12.57 -3.93
C LYS A 12 11.56 12.35 -2.42
N THR A 13 11.94 11.16 -1.93
CA THR A 13 11.97 10.86 -0.49
C THR A 13 12.89 11.82 0.24
N TRP A 14 14.10 12.07 -0.25
CA TRP A 14 15.03 13.01 0.39
C TRP A 14 14.56 14.46 0.37
N ASP A 15 13.97 14.91 -0.75
CA ASP A 15 13.41 16.26 -0.89
C ASP A 15 12.27 16.46 0.09
N PHE A 16 11.31 15.52 0.13
CA PHE A 16 10.18 15.57 1.07
C PHE A 16 10.65 15.64 2.52
N ASN A 17 11.66 14.83 2.87
CA ASN A 17 12.25 14.80 4.21
C ASN A 17 13.15 16.00 4.54
N GLY A 18 13.37 16.92 3.60
CA GLY A 18 14.19 18.11 3.81
C GLY A 18 15.67 17.82 4.09
N VAL A 19 16.18 16.65 3.68
CA VAL A 19 17.57 16.21 3.96
C VAL A 19 18.53 16.41 2.80
N VAL A 20 18.05 16.91 1.66
CA VAL A 20 18.94 17.23 0.52
C VAL A 20 19.89 18.37 0.91
N PRO A 21 21.22 18.15 0.93
CA PRO A 21 22.16 19.21 1.28
C PRO A 21 22.19 20.29 0.18
N SER A 22 22.27 21.56 0.58
CA SER A 22 22.41 22.68 -0.35
C SER A 22 23.84 22.75 -0.93
N ASN A 23 24.84 22.48 -0.10
CA ASN A 23 26.24 22.27 -0.45
C ASN A 23 26.97 21.53 0.69
N ILE A 24 28.18 21.03 0.41
CA ILE A 24 28.95 20.21 1.35
C ILE A 24 29.34 21.02 2.61
N GLU A 25 29.94 22.20 2.43
CA GLU A 25 30.49 23.02 3.52
C GLU A 25 29.43 23.50 4.51
N THR A 26 28.26 23.92 4.01
CA THR A 26 27.16 24.40 4.85
C THR A 26 26.59 23.28 5.71
N ALA A 27 26.47 22.05 5.18
CA ALA A 27 25.99 20.92 5.96
C ALA A 27 26.94 20.58 7.12
N ILE A 28 28.26 20.59 6.85
CA ILE A 28 29.31 20.33 7.85
C ILE A 28 29.32 21.45 8.91
N THR A 29 29.32 22.71 8.49
CA THR A 29 29.34 23.86 9.42
C THR A 29 28.08 23.89 10.29
N ASN A 30 26.91 23.60 9.71
CA ASN A 30 25.65 23.60 10.45
C ASN A 30 25.61 22.50 11.52
N VAL A 31 26.07 21.28 11.23
CA VAL A 31 26.04 20.20 12.24
C VAL A 31 27.04 20.47 13.37
N ILE A 32 28.21 21.05 13.07
CA ILE A 32 29.17 21.50 14.09
C ILE A 32 28.57 22.61 14.96
N HIS A 33 27.84 23.55 14.35
CA HIS A 33 27.21 24.63 15.11
C HIS A 33 26.07 24.13 16.00
N ARG A 34 25.24 23.19 15.53
CA ARG A 34 24.15 22.59 16.33
C ARG A 34 24.63 21.90 17.60
N THR A 35 25.84 21.32 17.57
CA THR A 35 26.42 20.64 18.74
C THR A 35 27.15 21.59 19.70
N ALA A 36 27.19 22.89 19.40
CA ALA A 36 27.75 23.89 20.30
C ALA A 36 26.81 24.16 21.50
N MET A 37 27.40 24.57 22.63
CA MET A 37 26.68 24.81 23.89
C MET A 37 25.51 25.79 23.69
N GLY A 38 24.30 25.32 23.99
CA GLY A 38 23.08 26.14 24.00
C GLY A 38 22.44 26.41 22.62
N VAL A 39 22.89 25.75 21.55
CA VAL A 39 22.32 25.94 20.20
C VAL A 39 21.10 25.05 19.95
N ASP A 40 21.26 23.73 20.09
CA ASP A 40 20.19 22.76 19.86
C ASP A 40 20.20 21.68 20.97
N ALA A 41 19.02 21.21 21.35
CA ALA A 41 18.83 20.18 22.36
C ALA A 41 17.73 19.18 21.98
N ASP A 42 17.05 19.39 20.85
CA ASP A 42 16.06 18.43 20.35
C ASP A 42 16.80 17.32 19.56
N PRO A 43 16.74 16.05 20.01
CA PRO A 43 17.46 14.98 19.34
C PRO A 43 17.01 14.77 17.89
N VAL A 44 15.75 15.05 17.54
CA VAL A 44 15.24 14.75 16.19
C VAL A 44 15.84 15.69 15.13
N PRO A 45 15.75 17.04 15.23
CA PRO A 45 16.43 17.94 14.31
C PRO A 45 17.95 17.75 14.24
N ILE A 46 18.61 17.40 15.35
CA ILE A 46 20.05 17.09 15.36
C ILE A 46 20.35 15.88 14.45
N LEU A 47 19.56 14.80 14.55
CA LEU A 47 19.71 13.63 13.69
C LEU A 47 19.50 13.97 12.20
N PHE A 48 18.53 14.82 11.87
CA PHE A 48 18.33 15.31 10.50
C PHE A 48 19.51 16.13 9.99
N GLY A 49 20.13 16.96 10.84
CA GLY A 49 21.38 17.64 10.52
C GLY A 49 22.54 16.66 10.25
N GLY A 50 22.62 15.58 11.03
CA GLY A 50 23.56 14.48 10.81
C GLY A 50 23.36 13.78 9.46
N ILE A 51 22.11 13.53 9.07
CA ILE A 51 21.78 12.94 7.76
C ILE A 51 22.20 13.87 6.61
N GLN A 52 21.93 15.18 6.71
CA GLN A 52 22.39 16.16 5.71
C GLN A 52 23.92 16.16 5.57
N CYS A 53 24.65 16.10 6.69
CA CYS A 53 26.11 15.98 6.68
C CYS A 53 26.57 14.66 6.03
N ALA A 54 25.91 13.54 6.33
CA ALA A 54 26.23 12.24 5.75
C ALA A 54 25.96 12.18 4.23
N LEU A 55 24.89 12.82 3.75
CA LEU A 55 24.62 12.93 2.30
C LEU A 55 25.64 13.86 1.60
N SER A 56 26.18 14.84 2.30
CA SER A 56 27.32 15.64 1.82
C SER A 56 28.60 14.81 1.70
N ASP A 57 28.86 13.92 2.65
CA ASP A 57 29.96 12.94 2.57
C ASP A 57 29.80 12.00 1.37
N TYR A 58 28.61 11.40 1.17
CA TYR A 58 28.32 10.63 -0.05
C TYR A 58 28.56 11.44 -1.33
N THR A 59 28.14 12.70 -1.35
CA THR A 59 28.35 13.60 -2.49
C THR A 59 29.83 13.82 -2.77
N GLY A 60 30.61 14.13 -1.73
CA GLY A 60 32.05 14.34 -1.84
C GLY A 60 32.79 13.08 -2.29
N ALA A 61 32.43 11.93 -1.71
CA ALA A 61 32.99 10.63 -2.06
C ALA A 61 32.71 10.28 -3.52
N GLN A 62 31.48 10.45 -3.99
CA GLN A 62 31.10 10.18 -5.38
C GLN A 62 31.86 11.07 -6.37
N ILE A 63 31.93 12.39 -6.11
CA ILE A 63 32.73 13.32 -6.94
C ILE A 63 34.21 12.90 -6.95
N SER A 64 34.75 12.55 -5.79
CA SER A 64 36.16 12.16 -5.65
C SER A 64 36.48 10.87 -6.42
N SER A 65 35.61 9.86 -6.35
CA SER A 65 35.78 8.61 -7.11
C SER A 65 35.71 8.85 -8.63
N ASP A 66 34.73 9.63 -9.08
CA ASP A 66 34.57 9.95 -10.51
C ASP A 66 35.79 10.73 -11.04
N LEU A 67 36.25 11.74 -10.31
CA LEU A 67 37.45 12.51 -10.68
C LEU A 67 38.71 11.64 -10.68
N SER A 68 38.85 10.74 -9.70
CA SER A 68 39.98 9.81 -9.64
C SER A 68 39.98 8.87 -10.85
N ASP A 69 38.81 8.41 -11.30
CA ASP A 69 38.71 7.55 -12.48
C ASP A 69 39.01 8.30 -13.79
N VAL A 70 38.66 9.59 -13.87
CA VAL A 70 39.05 10.46 -14.99
C VAL A 70 40.56 10.69 -15.01
N LEU A 71 41.17 10.95 -13.85
CA LEU A 71 42.60 11.30 -13.75
C LEU A 71 43.53 10.09 -13.90
N PHE A 72 43.22 8.98 -13.21
CA PHE A 72 44.09 7.82 -13.09
C PHE A 72 43.62 6.62 -13.92
N GLY A 73 42.49 6.76 -14.62
CA GLY A 73 41.88 5.73 -15.45
C GLY A 73 40.99 4.80 -14.65
N THR A 74 39.81 4.49 -15.19
CA THR A 74 38.80 3.62 -14.56
C THR A 74 39.38 2.24 -14.19
N PRO A 75 39.14 1.73 -12.98
CA PRO A 75 39.62 0.41 -12.56
C PRO A 75 39.14 -0.71 -13.48
N LYS A 76 40.02 -1.66 -13.75
CA LYS A 76 39.76 -2.85 -14.58
C LYS A 76 40.11 -4.10 -13.80
N LEU A 77 39.58 -5.24 -14.25
CA LEU A 77 39.94 -6.53 -13.68
C LEU A 77 41.45 -6.73 -13.72
N VAL A 78 42.03 -6.93 -12.55
CA VAL A 78 43.46 -7.10 -12.36
C VAL A 78 43.73 -8.23 -11.38
N LEU A 79 44.74 -9.03 -11.71
CA LEU A 79 45.27 -10.08 -10.87
C LEU A 79 46.48 -9.54 -10.10
N SER A 80 46.49 -9.71 -8.79
CA SER A 80 47.61 -9.32 -7.93
C SER A 80 47.76 -10.28 -6.75
N GLU A 81 48.58 -9.89 -5.78
CA GLU A 81 48.89 -10.65 -4.59
C GLU A 81 48.72 -9.81 -3.31
N VAL A 82 48.40 -10.46 -2.21
CA VAL A 82 48.19 -9.83 -0.91
C VAL A 82 48.84 -10.63 0.21
N ASN A 83 49.20 -9.94 1.30
CA ASN A 83 49.84 -10.37 2.56
C ASN A 83 51.33 -10.00 2.66
N LEU A 84 51.94 -10.21 3.82
CA LEU A 84 53.34 -9.82 4.08
C LEU A 84 54.37 -10.51 3.16
N GLY A 85 54.02 -11.64 2.54
CA GLY A 85 54.89 -12.36 1.60
C GLY A 85 55.19 -11.60 0.30
N VAL A 86 54.48 -10.49 0.03
CA VAL A 86 54.75 -9.62 -1.13
C VAL A 86 55.99 -8.74 -0.95
N LEU A 87 56.55 -8.67 0.27
CA LEU A 87 57.81 -8.00 0.55
C LEU A 87 58.97 -8.86 0.04
N ASP A 88 59.90 -8.24 -0.69
CA ASP A 88 60.99 -8.95 -1.36
C ASP A 88 62.34 -8.53 -0.78
N GLU A 89 63.10 -9.50 -0.25
CA GLU A 89 64.42 -9.25 0.34
C GLU A 89 65.41 -8.64 -0.66
N LYS A 90 65.26 -8.96 -1.96
CA LYS A 90 66.14 -8.52 -3.02
C LYS A 90 65.72 -7.20 -3.66
N SER A 91 64.61 -6.61 -3.22
CA SER A 91 64.09 -5.35 -3.76
C SER A 91 64.11 -4.24 -2.71
N VAL A 92 64.17 -2.99 -3.17
CA VAL A 92 63.90 -1.81 -2.32
C VAL A 92 62.39 -1.75 -2.09
N ASN A 93 61.92 -2.08 -0.89
CA ASN A 93 60.49 -2.12 -0.58
C ASN A 93 60.02 -0.75 -0.10
N VAL A 94 59.03 -0.19 -0.79
CA VAL A 94 58.42 1.10 -0.46
C VAL A 94 56.94 0.88 -0.20
N ALA A 95 56.52 1.07 1.04
CA ALA A 95 55.12 0.98 1.44
C ALA A 95 54.43 2.33 1.24
N VAL A 96 53.35 2.36 0.47
CA VAL A 96 52.51 3.56 0.31
C VAL A 96 51.22 3.39 1.10
N HIS A 97 50.93 4.37 1.95
CA HIS A 97 49.89 4.26 2.96
C HIS A 97 49.12 5.59 3.10
N GLY A 98 47.79 5.47 3.10
CA GLY A 98 46.89 6.58 3.37
C GLY A 98 45.59 6.46 2.58
N HIS A 99 45.08 7.58 2.05
CA HIS A 99 43.86 7.71 1.25
C HIS A 99 43.99 8.61 0.00
N ASN A 100 45.14 9.26 -0.26
CA ASN A 100 45.33 10.09 -1.45
C ASN A 100 46.18 9.34 -2.51
N PRO A 101 45.59 8.89 -3.64
CA PRO A 101 46.31 8.11 -4.63
C PRO A 101 47.26 8.93 -5.52
N LEU A 102 47.17 10.27 -5.54
CA LEU A 102 47.86 11.12 -6.52
C LEU A 102 49.37 10.85 -6.57
N LEU A 103 50.04 10.93 -5.42
CA LEU A 103 51.47 10.67 -5.34
C LEU A 103 51.79 9.20 -5.57
N SER A 104 50.98 8.31 -4.98
CA SER A 104 51.28 6.87 -4.99
C SER A 104 51.17 6.26 -6.38
N ASP A 105 50.22 6.73 -7.20
CA ASP A 105 50.12 6.35 -8.62
C ASP A 105 51.36 6.79 -9.40
N LEU A 106 51.77 8.06 -9.22
CA LEU A 106 52.97 8.60 -9.87
C LEU A 106 54.25 7.89 -9.40
N MET A 107 54.37 7.59 -8.11
CA MET A 107 55.51 6.87 -7.54
C MET A 107 55.71 5.50 -8.19
N VAL A 108 54.64 4.80 -8.56
CA VAL A 108 54.73 3.51 -9.26
C VAL A 108 55.39 3.69 -10.63
N ASP A 109 55.02 4.73 -11.38
CA ASP A 109 55.58 4.99 -12.70
C ASP A 109 57.03 5.48 -12.62
N VAL A 110 57.35 6.37 -11.66
CA VAL A 110 58.73 6.82 -11.41
C VAL A 110 59.62 5.68 -10.92
N ALA A 111 59.11 4.78 -10.07
CA ALA A 111 59.86 3.61 -9.61
C ALA A 111 60.27 2.68 -10.77
N ARG A 112 59.41 2.54 -11.80
CA ARG A 112 59.73 1.80 -13.03
C ARG A 112 60.83 2.50 -13.82
N GLU A 113 60.78 3.83 -13.95
CA GLU A 113 61.82 4.64 -14.60
C GLU A 113 63.17 4.60 -13.86
N MET A 114 63.17 4.41 -12.54
CA MET A 114 64.36 4.50 -11.68
C MET A 114 65.01 3.14 -11.34
N THR A 115 64.76 2.09 -12.12
CA THR A 115 65.31 0.75 -11.84
C THR A 115 66.85 0.74 -11.70
N ASP A 116 67.57 1.60 -12.44
CA ASP A 116 69.03 1.72 -12.34
C ASP A 116 69.49 2.24 -10.97
N VAL A 117 68.68 3.06 -10.30
CA VAL A 117 68.98 3.57 -8.95
C VAL A 117 68.88 2.45 -7.92
N ALA A 118 67.86 1.59 -8.01
CA ALA A 118 67.73 0.40 -7.16
C ALA A 118 68.91 -0.56 -7.37
N LYS A 119 69.30 -0.82 -8.62
CA LYS A 119 70.48 -1.65 -8.95
C LYS A 119 71.78 -1.10 -8.38
N LYS A 120 71.99 0.22 -8.47
CA LYS A 120 73.16 0.90 -7.85
C LYS A 120 73.17 0.79 -6.33
N ALA A 121 72.01 0.64 -5.68
CA ALA A 121 71.90 0.41 -4.25
C ALA A 121 72.09 -1.07 -3.85
N GLY A 122 72.19 -1.99 -4.81
CA GLY A 122 72.37 -3.43 -4.58
C GLY A 122 71.07 -4.24 -4.63
N ALA A 123 69.94 -3.64 -5.00
CA ALA A 123 68.64 -4.31 -5.15
C ALA A 123 68.33 -4.66 -6.62
N GLU A 124 67.43 -5.60 -6.87
CA GLU A 124 66.98 -5.97 -8.22
C GLU A 124 66.07 -4.90 -8.85
N ARG A 125 65.17 -4.31 -8.04
CA ARG A 125 64.19 -3.29 -8.44
C ARG A 125 63.65 -2.53 -7.23
N PHE A 126 62.81 -1.53 -7.49
CA PHE A 126 61.86 -1.01 -6.49
C PHE A 126 60.62 -1.91 -6.44
N ASN A 127 60.20 -2.27 -5.24
CA ASN A 127 58.96 -3.00 -4.97
C ASN A 127 58.02 -2.07 -4.21
N ILE A 128 57.08 -1.45 -4.92
CA ILE A 128 56.03 -0.65 -4.31
C ILE A 128 54.96 -1.59 -3.77
N VAL A 129 54.55 -1.40 -2.52
CA VAL A 129 53.51 -2.23 -1.87
C VAL A 129 52.48 -1.34 -1.19
N GLY A 130 51.22 -1.73 -1.28
CA GLY A 130 50.11 -1.00 -0.66
C GLY A 130 49.92 -1.33 0.82
N VAL A 131 49.56 -0.33 1.63
CA VAL A 131 49.00 -0.51 2.98
C VAL A 131 47.73 0.32 3.09
N CYS A 132 46.61 -0.30 3.49
CA CYS A 132 45.29 0.37 3.60
C CYS A 132 44.79 0.94 2.24
N CYS A 133 44.15 2.11 2.24
CA CYS A 133 43.28 2.57 1.16
C CYS A 133 44.04 3.05 -0.08
N THR A 134 45.14 3.77 0.08
CA THR A 134 46.06 4.09 -1.03
C THR A 134 46.56 2.82 -1.71
N GLY A 135 46.76 1.74 -0.94
CA GLY A 135 47.05 0.41 -1.48
C GLY A 135 45.94 -0.16 -2.37
N ASN A 136 44.68 0.01 -1.99
CA ASN A 136 43.54 -0.43 -2.80
C ASN A 136 43.45 0.33 -4.15
N GLU A 137 43.73 1.64 -4.15
CA GLU A 137 43.73 2.47 -5.37
C GLU A 137 44.76 1.99 -6.38
N ILE A 138 46.01 1.85 -5.96
CA ILE A 138 47.08 1.38 -6.85
C ILE A 138 46.94 -0.10 -7.20
N LEU A 139 46.34 -0.92 -6.34
CA LEU A 139 46.00 -2.31 -6.65
C LEU A 139 45.07 -2.34 -7.86
N MET A 140 43.93 -1.65 -7.79
CA MET A 140 42.90 -1.75 -8.82
C MET A 140 43.26 -1.02 -10.14
N ARG A 141 44.22 -0.09 -10.11
CA ARG A 141 44.67 0.67 -11.30
C ARG A 141 45.98 0.15 -11.91
N LYS A 142 46.94 -0.24 -11.07
CA LYS A 142 48.31 -0.60 -11.49
C LYS A 142 48.69 -2.05 -11.17
N GLY A 143 47.83 -2.81 -10.49
CA GLY A 143 48.07 -4.22 -10.12
C GLY A 143 49.09 -4.40 -8.98
N ILE A 144 49.38 -3.33 -8.24
CA ILE A 144 50.39 -3.34 -7.19
C ILE A 144 49.92 -4.21 -6.00
N PRO A 145 50.78 -5.09 -5.46
CA PRO A 145 50.42 -5.96 -4.35
C PRO A 145 50.20 -5.18 -3.05
N ILE A 146 49.37 -5.75 -2.17
CA ILE A 146 49.05 -5.15 -0.86
C ILE A 146 49.71 -5.96 0.26
N ALA A 147 50.54 -5.30 1.07
CA ALA A 147 51.20 -5.96 2.19
C ALA A 147 50.22 -6.23 3.34
N SER A 148 49.42 -5.22 3.74
CA SER A 148 48.48 -5.37 4.85
C SER A 148 47.42 -4.27 4.97
N ASN A 149 46.53 -4.43 5.95
CA ASN A 149 45.50 -3.46 6.34
C ASN A 149 46.01 -2.49 7.42
N VAL A 150 45.12 -1.60 7.91
CA VAL A 150 45.45 -0.58 8.91
C VAL A 150 45.98 -1.13 10.24
N LEU A 151 45.46 -2.25 10.77
CA LEU A 151 45.91 -2.75 12.09
C LEU A 151 47.30 -3.38 12.04
N ALA A 152 47.67 -3.93 10.88
CA ALA A 152 48.95 -4.61 10.71
C ALA A 152 50.04 -3.72 10.08
N GLN A 153 49.86 -2.40 10.06
CA GLN A 153 50.87 -1.44 9.58
C GLN A 153 52.17 -1.50 10.38
N GLU A 154 52.10 -1.72 11.69
CA GLU A 154 53.27 -1.91 12.55
C GLU A 154 54.03 -3.20 12.22
N LEU A 155 53.31 -4.28 11.88
CA LEU A 155 53.92 -5.54 11.46
C LEU A 155 54.64 -5.40 10.12
N VAL A 156 54.07 -4.64 9.19
CA VAL A 156 54.72 -4.31 7.90
C VAL A 156 56.05 -3.61 8.15
N LEU A 157 56.10 -2.63 9.05
CA LEU A 157 57.32 -1.93 9.44
C LEU A 157 58.32 -2.85 10.16
N MET A 158 57.86 -3.62 11.16
CA MET A 158 58.68 -4.49 11.99
C MET A 158 59.19 -5.75 11.28
N SER A 159 58.69 -6.04 10.06
CA SER A 159 59.31 -7.03 9.17
C SER A 159 60.81 -6.76 8.97
N GLY A 160 61.24 -5.49 9.05
CA GLY A 160 62.60 -5.08 8.75
C GLY A 160 62.93 -5.14 7.25
N LEU A 161 61.93 -5.32 6.38
CA LEU A 161 62.09 -5.36 4.93
C LEU A 161 61.68 -4.08 4.24
N VAL A 162 60.86 -3.23 4.88
CA VAL A 162 60.41 -1.96 4.30
C VAL A 162 61.52 -0.91 4.45
N ASP A 163 61.92 -0.24 3.37
CA ASP A 163 62.98 0.77 3.40
C ASP A 163 62.43 2.18 3.52
N ALA A 164 61.24 2.42 2.98
CA ALA A 164 60.48 3.64 3.20
C ALA A 164 58.99 3.34 3.35
N MET A 165 58.33 4.04 4.27
CA MET A 165 56.89 4.07 4.42
C MET A 165 56.41 5.50 4.19
N VAL A 166 55.66 5.69 3.12
CA VAL A 166 55.13 6.97 2.67
C VAL A 166 53.71 7.12 3.19
N LEU A 167 53.47 8.21 3.92
CA LEU A 167 52.23 8.53 4.61
C LEU A 167 51.61 9.76 3.96
N ASP A 168 50.40 9.62 3.40
CA ASP A 168 49.70 10.78 2.84
C ASP A 168 48.81 11.49 3.88
N TYR A 169 47.58 11.05 4.14
CA TYR A 169 46.50 11.88 4.67
C TYR A 169 45.92 11.34 6.00
N GLN A 170 45.50 10.06 6.04
CA GLN A 170 44.83 9.50 7.23
C GLN A 170 45.04 7.98 7.41
N CYS A 171 44.74 7.50 8.63
CA CYS A 171 44.79 6.10 9.08
C CYS A 171 46.19 5.51 9.40
N PHE A 172 47.18 6.33 9.70
CA PHE A 172 48.47 5.87 10.25
C PHE A 172 48.48 5.96 11.79
N LEU A 173 49.04 4.94 12.45
CA LEU A 173 49.13 4.88 13.91
C LEU A 173 50.32 5.73 14.41
N PRO A 174 50.15 6.57 15.45
CA PRO A 174 51.23 7.39 16.00
C PRO A 174 52.47 6.59 16.45
N SER A 175 52.28 5.33 16.82
CA SER A 175 53.32 4.37 17.20
C SER A 175 54.33 4.08 16.09
N LEU A 176 53.96 4.26 14.82
CA LEU A 176 54.84 3.98 13.67
C LEU A 176 56.20 4.68 13.77
N VAL A 177 56.24 5.96 14.21
CA VAL A 177 57.52 6.68 14.32
C VAL A 177 58.37 6.19 15.50
N THR A 178 57.73 5.69 16.55
CA THR A 178 58.48 5.07 17.65
C THR A 178 59.09 3.76 17.19
N LEU A 179 58.32 2.94 16.48
CA LEU A 179 58.76 1.65 15.95
C LEU A 179 59.79 1.80 14.82
N SER A 180 59.73 2.88 14.03
CA SER A 180 60.67 3.09 12.93
C SER A 180 62.10 3.31 13.43
N LYS A 181 62.30 3.71 14.70
CA LYS A 181 63.62 3.81 15.33
C LYS A 181 64.27 2.45 15.59
N CYS A 182 63.48 1.37 15.61
CA CYS A 182 63.96 0.00 15.78
C CYS A 182 64.44 -0.64 14.47
N VAL A 183 64.19 0.01 13.33
CA VAL A 183 64.52 -0.47 11.98
C VAL A 183 65.19 0.64 11.17
N HIS A 184 65.66 0.34 9.95
CA HIS A 184 66.31 1.31 9.07
C HIS A 184 65.32 2.18 8.27
N THR A 185 64.04 1.82 8.30
CA THR A 185 62.96 2.38 7.48
C THR A 185 62.82 3.89 7.66
N ARG A 186 62.63 4.61 6.53
CA ARG A 186 62.31 6.04 6.54
C ARG A 186 60.80 6.25 6.56
N MET A 187 60.31 7.00 7.55
CA MET A 187 58.93 7.49 7.59
C MET A 187 58.87 8.82 6.85
N ILE A 188 58.01 8.92 5.84
CA ILE A 188 57.92 10.10 4.99
C ILE A 188 56.48 10.57 4.91
N SER A 189 56.17 11.79 5.37
CA SER A 189 54.85 12.39 5.22
C SER A 189 54.80 13.31 4.00
N THR A 190 53.65 13.36 3.33
CA THR A 190 53.54 14.06 2.03
C THR A 190 52.46 15.14 1.98
N GLU A 191 51.50 15.14 2.90
CA GLU A 191 50.44 16.15 3.01
C GLU A 191 50.72 17.12 4.16
N GLU A 192 50.41 18.41 3.97
CA GLU A 192 50.65 19.47 4.97
C GLU A 192 49.92 19.18 6.31
N VAL A 193 48.71 18.63 6.21
CA VAL A 193 47.80 18.39 7.34
C VAL A 193 48.07 17.09 8.10
N ALA A 194 49.02 16.27 7.64
CA ALA A 194 49.26 14.92 8.14
C ALA A 194 50.75 14.71 8.45
N ARG A 195 51.13 14.96 9.71
CA ARG A 195 52.53 14.94 10.15
C ARG A 195 52.72 14.14 11.43
N LEU A 196 53.86 13.45 11.53
CA LEU A 196 54.25 12.72 12.72
C LEU A 196 55.60 13.23 13.26
N VAL A 197 55.71 13.39 14.58
CA VAL A 197 56.94 13.86 15.21
C VAL A 197 58.09 12.86 14.95
N GLY A 198 59.02 13.24 14.07
CA GLY A 198 60.19 12.42 13.68
C GLY A 198 60.12 11.83 12.27
N ASP A 199 59.09 12.16 11.49
CA ASP A 199 59.06 11.89 10.06
C ASP A 199 60.01 12.82 9.25
N THR A 200 60.25 12.46 8.00
CA THR A 200 60.73 13.41 6.99
C THR A 200 59.54 13.91 6.20
N HIS A 201 59.26 15.20 6.23
CA HIS A 201 58.18 15.77 5.44
C HIS A 201 58.68 16.17 4.04
N ILE A 202 58.11 15.56 3.00
CA ILE A 202 58.34 15.91 1.60
C ILE A 202 56.97 16.25 1.01
N GLU A 203 56.60 17.52 1.09
CA GLU A 203 55.32 17.99 0.60
C GLU A 203 55.20 17.77 -0.91
N VAL A 204 54.09 17.16 -1.31
CA VAL A 204 53.78 16.89 -2.71
C VAL A 204 52.70 17.82 -3.20
N VAL A 205 53.10 18.73 -4.08
CA VAL A 205 52.19 19.58 -4.87
C VAL A 205 52.31 19.22 -6.35
N PRO A 206 51.25 19.39 -7.16
CA PRO A 206 51.22 18.97 -8.56
C PRO A 206 52.44 19.40 -9.38
N GLU A 207 52.97 20.60 -9.14
CA GLU A 207 54.08 21.21 -9.89
C GLU A 207 55.43 20.50 -9.69
N ARG A 208 55.63 19.81 -8.57
CA ARG A 208 56.89 19.11 -8.25
C ARG A 208 56.70 17.62 -7.91
N ALA A 209 55.54 17.05 -8.21
CA ALA A 209 55.19 15.70 -7.77
C ALA A 209 56.18 14.64 -8.28
N LYS A 210 56.71 14.80 -9.50
CA LYS A 210 57.68 13.87 -10.09
C LYS A 210 59.06 13.98 -9.41
N GLU A 211 59.50 15.19 -9.10
CA GLU A 211 60.74 15.46 -8.36
C GLU A 211 60.67 14.89 -6.95
N ALA A 212 59.56 15.13 -6.23
CA ALA A 212 59.32 14.60 -4.90
C ALA A 212 59.31 13.06 -4.89
N ALA A 213 58.64 12.43 -5.85
CA ALA A 213 58.66 10.97 -6.00
C ALA A 213 60.09 10.43 -6.20
N LYS A 214 60.93 11.10 -7.00
CA LYS A 214 62.34 10.72 -7.19
C LYS A 214 63.15 10.87 -5.91
N GLU A 215 62.92 11.93 -5.14
CA GLU A 215 63.58 12.17 -3.85
C GLU A 215 63.24 11.05 -2.86
N ILE A 216 61.96 10.73 -2.71
CA ILE A 216 61.44 9.65 -1.85
C ILE A 216 62.07 8.30 -2.22
N LEU A 217 62.07 7.94 -3.51
CA LEU A 217 62.64 6.67 -3.98
C LEU A 217 64.16 6.61 -3.79
N THR A 218 64.85 7.73 -3.93
CA THR A 218 66.30 7.81 -3.65
C THR A 218 66.58 7.59 -2.17
N MET A 219 65.79 8.22 -1.29
CA MET A 219 65.89 8.01 0.16
C MET A 219 65.62 6.55 0.55
N ALA A 220 64.65 5.90 -0.10
CA ALA A 220 64.37 4.48 0.10
C ALA A 220 65.56 3.61 -0.32
N ALA A 221 66.17 3.88 -1.47
CA ALA A 221 67.35 3.16 -1.94
C ALA A 221 68.57 3.34 -1.01
N ASP A 222 68.73 4.52 -0.38
CA ASP A 222 69.76 4.75 0.62
C ASP A 222 69.45 4.12 1.99
N ALA A 223 68.17 3.93 2.32
CA ALA A 223 67.76 3.14 3.46
C ALA A 223 68.04 1.64 3.23
N TYR A 224 67.79 1.11 2.03
CA TYR A 224 68.09 -0.28 1.66
C TYR A 224 69.54 -0.68 1.95
N LYS A 225 70.51 0.18 1.63
CA LYS A 225 71.94 -0.05 1.91
C LYS A 225 72.26 -0.24 3.40
N ARG A 226 71.37 0.25 4.29
CA ARG A 226 71.48 0.17 5.75
C ARG A 226 70.56 -0.90 6.35
N ARG A 227 69.87 -1.69 5.51
CA ARG A 227 68.99 -2.78 5.94
C ARG A 227 69.79 -3.80 6.73
N GLY A 228 69.44 -3.94 8.01
CA GLY A 228 70.11 -4.85 8.95
C GLY A 228 69.62 -6.30 8.85
N LYS A 229 69.78 -7.08 9.93
CA LYS A 229 69.25 -8.44 10.00
C LYS A 229 67.72 -8.39 10.01
N VAL A 230 67.12 -8.98 8.98
CA VAL A 230 65.66 -9.07 8.80
C VAL A 230 65.05 -10.00 9.86
N THR A 231 63.91 -9.61 10.42
CA THR A 231 63.11 -10.50 11.28
C THR A 231 62.53 -11.59 10.41
N LYS A 232 62.78 -12.88 10.72
CA LYS A 232 62.31 -13.99 9.89
C LYS A 232 60.80 -13.88 9.68
N LEU A 233 60.37 -13.56 8.45
CA LEU A 233 58.97 -13.56 8.08
C LEU A 233 58.40 -15.00 8.24
N PRO A 234 57.12 -15.15 8.57
CA PRO A 234 56.43 -16.42 8.45
C PRO A 234 56.56 -16.97 7.02
N ASP A 235 56.80 -18.28 6.86
CA ASP A 235 56.87 -18.95 5.55
C ASP A 235 55.46 -19.07 4.95
N VAL A 236 54.93 -17.95 4.48
CA VAL A 236 53.56 -17.82 3.96
C VAL A 236 53.65 -17.23 2.55
N LYS A 237 53.16 -17.99 1.56
CA LYS A 237 53.10 -17.52 0.18
C LYS A 237 52.11 -16.36 0.03
N PRO A 238 52.37 -15.40 -0.86
CA PRO A 238 51.39 -14.39 -1.23
C PRO A 238 50.07 -15.04 -1.66
N ARG A 239 48.95 -14.48 -1.20
CA ARG A 239 47.62 -14.94 -1.61
C ARG A 239 47.22 -14.26 -2.89
N ARG A 240 46.71 -15.04 -3.84
CA ARG A 240 46.20 -14.54 -5.11
C ARG A 240 44.93 -13.72 -4.89
N THR A 241 44.79 -12.60 -5.59
CA THR A 241 43.61 -11.74 -5.47
C THR A 241 43.20 -11.12 -6.80
N VAL A 242 41.89 -11.12 -7.10
CA VAL A 242 41.32 -10.42 -8.27
C VAL A 242 40.57 -9.18 -7.78
N ALA A 243 40.92 -8.03 -8.36
CA ALA A 243 40.43 -6.72 -7.96
C ALA A 243 39.96 -5.89 -9.17
N GLY A 244 39.38 -4.71 -8.91
CA GLY A 244 39.07 -3.71 -9.94
C GLY A 244 37.66 -3.83 -10.53
N PHE A 245 36.69 -4.18 -9.69
CA PHE A 245 35.28 -4.24 -10.06
C PHE A 245 34.64 -2.84 -9.93
N SER A 246 35.04 -1.90 -10.79
CA SER A 246 34.29 -0.64 -10.97
C SER A 246 32.91 -0.93 -11.58
N VAL A 247 31.96 0.02 -11.49
CA VAL A 247 30.63 -0.15 -12.10
C VAL A 247 30.76 -0.31 -13.61
N GLU A 248 31.69 0.41 -14.23
CA GLU A 248 32.04 0.33 -15.65
C GLU A 248 32.63 -1.04 -16.01
N GLN A 249 33.51 -1.58 -15.16
CA GLN A 249 34.06 -2.91 -15.38
C GLN A 249 32.98 -4.00 -15.22
N MET A 250 32.07 -3.87 -14.25
CA MET A 250 30.91 -4.76 -14.12
C MET A 250 30.01 -4.68 -15.36
N LYS A 251 29.73 -3.47 -15.86
CA LYS A 251 28.97 -3.26 -17.09
C LYS A 251 29.63 -3.96 -18.28
N HIS A 252 30.96 -3.87 -18.41
CA HIS A 252 31.71 -4.57 -19.45
C HIS A 252 31.59 -6.11 -19.31
N LEU A 253 31.68 -6.65 -18.09
CA LEU A 253 31.49 -8.08 -17.85
C LEU A 253 30.08 -8.54 -18.26
N PHE A 254 29.06 -7.81 -17.83
CA PHE A 254 27.68 -8.17 -18.12
C PHE A 254 27.30 -7.97 -19.59
N ALA A 255 27.97 -7.06 -20.31
CA ALA A 255 27.76 -6.84 -21.75
C ALA A 255 28.08 -8.10 -22.57
N ALA A 256 28.92 -9.01 -22.06
CA ALA A 256 29.15 -10.31 -22.69
C ALA A 256 27.91 -11.21 -22.73
N LYS A 257 26.93 -10.97 -21.84
CA LYS A 257 25.65 -11.68 -21.78
C LYS A 257 24.52 -10.90 -22.44
N ASN A 258 24.49 -9.59 -22.23
CA ASN A 258 23.49 -8.71 -22.81
C ASN A 258 24.17 -7.38 -23.23
N PRO A 259 24.60 -7.23 -24.49
CA PRO A 259 25.29 -6.02 -24.94
C PRO A 259 24.43 -4.75 -24.88
N ASP A 260 23.12 -4.89 -25.14
CA ASP A 260 22.19 -3.76 -25.22
C ASP A 260 21.77 -3.26 -23.84
N ASP A 261 21.58 -4.19 -22.90
CA ASP A 261 21.33 -3.87 -21.50
C ASP A 261 22.11 -4.76 -20.52
N PRO A 262 23.39 -4.43 -20.25
CA PRO A 262 24.28 -5.28 -19.46
C PRO A 262 23.72 -5.67 -18.09
N PHE A 263 23.27 -4.70 -17.28
CA PHE A 263 22.84 -4.97 -15.91
C PHE A 263 21.56 -5.79 -15.82
N GLN A 264 20.80 -5.95 -16.90
CA GLN A 264 19.62 -6.84 -16.92
C GLN A 264 20.01 -8.27 -16.57
N HIS A 265 21.19 -8.75 -16.96
CA HIS A 265 21.64 -10.09 -16.58
C HIS A 265 21.77 -10.28 -15.06
N LEU A 266 22.23 -9.25 -14.33
CA LEU A 266 22.26 -9.29 -12.87
C LEU A 266 20.85 -9.28 -12.28
N VAL A 267 19.96 -8.44 -12.83
CA VAL A 267 18.55 -8.36 -12.43
C VAL A 267 17.85 -9.72 -12.59
N ASP A 268 18.02 -10.38 -13.74
CA ASP A 268 17.42 -11.70 -14.01
C ASP A 268 17.91 -12.76 -13.01
N ASN A 269 19.19 -12.74 -12.65
CA ASN A 269 19.74 -13.66 -11.66
C ASN A 269 19.27 -13.35 -10.23
N ILE A 270 18.98 -12.08 -9.91
CA ILE A 270 18.31 -11.71 -8.66
C ILE A 270 16.88 -12.23 -8.63
N GLN A 271 16.13 -12.02 -9.72
CA GLN A 271 14.74 -12.47 -9.83
C GLN A 271 14.62 -13.99 -9.74
N ASN A 272 15.49 -14.72 -10.44
CA ASN A 272 15.50 -16.19 -10.45
C ASN A 272 16.12 -16.81 -9.18
N GLY A 273 16.71 -16.01 -8.30
CA GLY A 273 17.25 -16.47 -7.02
C GLY A 273 18.65 -17.10 -7.08
N ASN A 274 19.31 -17.13 -8.25
CA ASN A 274 20.73 -17.52 -8.37
C ASN A 274 21.64 -16.57 -7.57
N VAL A 275 21.24 -15.29 -7.46
CA VAL A 275 21.84 -14.31 -6.56
C VAL A 275 20.73 -13.82 -5.63
N ARG A 276 20.78 -14.18 -4.35
CA ARG A 276 19.70 -13.81 -3.41
C ARG A 276 19.67 -12.30 -3.16
N GLY A 277 20.84 -11.69 -3.08
CA GLY A 277 21.03 -10.27 -2.85
C GLY A 277 22.50 -9.89 -2.92
N LEU A 278 22.79 -8.62 -2.63
CA LEU A 278 24.16 -8.11 -2.57
C LEU A 278 24.45 -7.53 -1.18
N ALA A 279 25.68 -7.72 -0.69
CA ALA A 279 26.13 -7.18 0.58
C ALA A 279 27.40 -6.33 0.42
N LEU A 280 27.36 -5.07 0.85
CA LEU A 280 28.54 -4.22 0.96
C LEU A 280 29.26 -4.48 2.28
N PHE A 281 30.56 -4.80 2.22
CA PHE A 281 31.44 -4.82 3.38
C PHE A 281 32.32 -3.59 3.36
N ALA A 282 32.02 -2.64 4.24
CA ALA A 282 32.72 -1.37 4.35
C ALA A 282 33.26 -1.20 5.78
N GLY A 283 34.40 -0.53 5.92
CA GLY A 283 34.92 -0.17 7.23
C GLY A 283 36.42 -0.44 7.41
N CYS A 284 36.91 0.09 8.53
CA CYS A 284 38.25 -0.18 9.04
C CYS A 284 38.20 -1.33 10.05
N LYS A 285 39.30 -1.57 10.76
CA LYS A 285 39.53 -2.78 11.56
C LYS A 285 39.72 -2.41 13.04
N SER A 286 39.04 -3.09 13.94
CA SER A 286 38.98 -2.69 15.34
C SER A 286 39.86 -3.57 16.23
N MET A 287 40.59 -2.97 17.17
CA MET A 287 41.32 -3.69 18.23
C MET A 287 40.38 -4.23 19.33
N ARG A 288 39.08 -3.89 19.29
CA ARG A 288 38.09 -4.30 20.30
C ARG A 288 37.54 -5.71 20.07
N THR A 289 37.69 -6.24 18.86
CA THR A 289 37.20 -7.56 18.46
C THR A 289 38.38 -8.51 18.27
N LYS A 290 38.11 -9.83 18.25
CA LYS A 290 39.14 -10.82 17.96
C LYS A 290 39.56 -10.68 16.49
N ASP A 291 40.87 -10.61 16.26
CA ASP A 291 41.46 -10.19 14.98
C ASP A 291 40.85 -10.96 13.79
N ASN A 292 40.12 -10.24 12.94
CA ASN A 292 39.59 -10.65 11.64
C ASN A 292 38.49 -11.72 11.63
N GLU A 293 37.96 -12.16 12.77
CA GLU A 293 37.01 -13.27 12.79
C GLU A 293 35.62 -12.86 12.27
N ASP A 294 35.12 -11.69 12.68
CA ASP A 294 33.74 -11.27 12.40
C ASP A 294 33.48 -11.04 10.91
N VAL A 295 34.39 -10.34 10.22
CA VAL A 295 34.30 -10.07 8.78
C VAL A 295 34.25 -11.38 7.98
N LEU A 296 35.08 -12.35 8.34
CA LEU A 296 35.19 -13.62 7.63
C LEU A 296 33.99 -14.53 7.87
N ILE A 297 33.46 -14.57 9.10
CA ILE A 297 32.27 -15.33 9.45
C ILE A 297 31.06 -14.78 8.69
N ILE A 298 30.78 -13.48 8.79
CA ILE A 298 29.61 -12.87 8.16
C ILE A 298 29.66 -13.06 6.64
N ALA A 299 30.81 -12.80 6.01
CA ALA A 299 30.97 -12.97 4.57
C ALA A 299 30.74 -14.44 4.16
N ARG A 300 31.27 -15.41 4.90
CA ARG A 300 31.12 -16.85 4.60
C ARG A 300 29.66 -17.27 4.65
N GLU A 301 28.93 -16.87 5.69
CA GLU A 301 27.53 -17.27 5.86
C GLU A 301 26.62 -16.65 4.79
N LEU A 302 26.88 -15.41 4.37
CA LEU A 302 26.17 -14.78 3.25
C LEU A 302 26.50 -15.44 1.90
N LEU A 303 27.77 -15.70 1.60
CA LEU A 303 28.20 -16.33 0.35
C LEU A 303 27.60 -17.73 0.17
N LYS A 304 27.55 -18.54 1.23
CA LYS A 304 26.90 -19.86 1.23
C LYS A 304 25.40 -19.80 0.91
N LYS A 305 24.76 -18.67 1.21
CA LYS A 305 23.34 -18.39 0.92
C LYS A 305 23.17 -17.57 -0.37
N ASP A 306 24.10 -17.71 -1.31
CA ASP A 306 24.04 -17.12 -2.65
C ASP A 306 23.96 -15.58 -2.67
N VAL A 307 24.49 -14.91 -1.63
CA VAL A 307 24.60 -13.44 -1.58
C VAL A 307 25.95 -13.02 -2.15
N LEU A 308 25.95 -12.15 -3.16
CA LEU A 308 27.18 -11.61 -3.73
C LEU A 308 27.76 -10.52 -2.84
N VAL A 309 29.03 -10.64 -2.45
CA VAL A 309 29.70 -9.70 -1.55
C VAL A 309 30.55 -8.72 -2.33
N LEU A 310 30.32 -7.42 -2.09
CA LEU A 310 31.13 -6.32 -2.59
C LEU A 310 31.89 -5.71 -1.42
N THR A 311 33.15 -5.33 -1.60
CA THR A 311 34.00 -4.90 -0.48
C THR A 311 34.91 -3.73 -0.83
N THR A 312 35.15 -2.88 0.17
CA THR A 312 36.06 -1.72 0.08
C THR A 312 37.03 -1.66 1.24
N GLY A 313 38.06 -0.82 1.10
CA GLY A 313 38.90 -0.40 2.23
C GLY A 313 39.63 -1.55 2.91
N CYS A 314 39.74 -1.51 4.23
CA CYS A 314 40.49 -2.54 4.98
C CYS A 314 39.82 -3.91 5.00
N ASN A 315 38.48 -3.96 4.89
CA ASN A 315 37.75 -5.22 4.81
C ASN A 315 38.10 -5.98 3.52
N ALA A 316 38.30 -5.27 2.41
CA ALA A 316 38.72 -5.88 1.16
C ALA A 316 40.08 -6.59 1.29
N ILE A 317 41.04 -5.92 1.94
CA ILE A 317 42.38 -6.48 2.17
C ILE A 317 42.29 -7.75 3.04
N GLU A 318 41.41 -7.76 4.04
CA GLU A 318 41.25 -8.93 4.91
C GLU A 318 40.62 -10.13 4.20
N LEU A 319 39.53 -9.88 3.45
CA LEU A 319 38.90 -10.91 2.62
C LEU A 319 39.88 -11.44 1.57
N ALA A 320 40.72 -10.58 1.00
CA ALA A 320 41.79 -10.98 0.09
C ALA A 320 42.84 -11.87 0.79
N ARG A 321 43.31 -11.50 1.99
CA ARG A 321 44.27 -12.29 2.78
C ARG A 321 43.72 -13.68 3.15
N ALA A 322 42.42 -13.77 3.39
CA ALA A 322 41.72 -15.02 3.65
C ALA A 322 41.39 -15.84 2.38
N GLY A 323 41.65 -15.31 1.18
CA GLY A 323 41.44 -16.00 -0.10
C GLY A 323 40.04 -15.84 -0.72
N TYR A 324 39.16 -15.02 -0.15
CA TYR A 324 37.78 -14.87 -0.63
C TYR A 324 37.71 -14.15 -1.99
N MET A 325 38.79 -13.46 -2.36
CA MET A 325 38.97 -12.80 -3.66
C MET A 325 39.79 -13.63 -4.66
N ASP A 326 40.02 -14.92 -4.37
CA ASP A 326 40.63 -15.88 -5.29
C ASP A 326 39.53 -16.70 -5.99
N PRO A 327 39.43 -16.68 -7.34
CA PRO A 327 38.51 -17.54 -8.08
C PRO A 327 38.57 -19.04 -7.72
N ALA A 328 39.73 -19.53 -7.26
CA ALA A 328 39.89 -20.93 -6.84
C ALA A 328 39.05 -21.30 -5.62
N MET A 329 38.67 -20.32 -4.79
CA MET A 329 37.92 -20.54 -3.54
C MET A 329 36.40 -20.53 -3.70
N VAL A 330 35.89 -20.17 -4.89
CA VAL A 330 34.44 -20.02 -5.15
C VAL A 330 33.64 -21.28 -4.80
N LYS A 331 34.16 -22.46 -5.15
CA LYS A 331 33.50 -23.75 -4.89
C LYS A 331 33.39 -24.07 -3.39
N GLU A 332 34.31 -23.57 -2.56
CA GLU A 332 34.29 -23.79 -1.11
C GLU A 332 33.39 -22.77 -0.40
N LEU A 333 33.35 -21.53 -0.89
CA LEU A 333 32.78 -20.39 -0.18
C LEU A 333 31.34 -20.04 -0.58
N ALA A 334 30.97 -20.23 -1.85
CA ALA A 334 29.68 -19.79 -2.39
C ALA A 334 28.64 -20.91 -2.45
N GLY A 335 27.35 -20.56 -2.36
CA GLY A 335 26.24 -21.47 -2.66
C GLY A 335 26.15 -21.81 -4.15
N GLU A 336 25.32 -22.79 -4.51
CA GLU A 336 25.22 -23.31 -5.88
C GLU A 336 24.74 -22.26 -6.90
N GLY A 337 23.82 -21.38 -6.50
CA GLY A 337 23.30 -20.32 -7.35
C GLY A 337 24.38 -19.31 -7.72
N LEU A 338 25.13 -18.85 -6.73
CA LEU A 338 26.21 -17.88 -6.91
C LEU A 338 27.39 -18.50 -7.68
N GLN A 339 27.71 -19.77 -7.42
CA GLN A 339 28.70 -20.52 -8.22
C GLN A 339 28.31 -20.58 -9.70
N SER A 340 27.04 -20.88 -9.99
CA SER A 340 26.51 -20.94 -11.36
C SER A 340 26.61 -19.59 -12.05
N PHE A 341 26.13 -18.52 -11.39
CA PHE A 341 26.19 -17.15 -11.90
C PHE A 341 27.62 -16.70 -12.25
N LEU A 342 28.59 -16.90 -11.33
CA LEU A 342 29.98 -16.50 -11.55
C LEU A 342 30.65 -17.30 -12.68
N SER A 343 30.39 -18.61 -12.75
CA SER A 343 30.91 -19.49 -13.80
C SER A 343 30.36 -19.12 -15.17
N ASP A 344 29.06 -18.85 -15.25
CA ASP A 344 28.38 -18.46 -16.48
C ASP A 344 28.89 -17.10 -17.01
N LEU A 345 29.04 -16.13 -16.12
CA LEU A 345 29.57 -14.81 -16.46
C LEU A 345 31.05 -14.87 -16.88
N ALA A 346 31.88 -15.62 -16.16
CA ALA A 346 33.30 -15.77 -16.48
C ALA A 346 33.52 -16.40 -17.86
N LYS A 347 32.72 -17.42 -18.21
CA LYS A 347 32.75 -18.07 -19.53
C LYS A 347 32.34 -17.10 -20.63
N ALA A 348 31.24 -16.37 -20.44
CA ALA A 348 30.77 -15.41 -21.44
C ALA A 348 31.78 -14.28 -21.68
N ALA A 349 32.36 -13.72 -20.61
CA ALA A 349 33.35 -12.66 -20.68
C ALA A 349 34.78 -13.14 -20.98
N SER A 350 34.98 -14.45 -21.24
CA SER A 350 36.29 -15.05 -21.53
C SER A 350 37.37 -14.75 -20.46
N VAL A 351 36.98 -14.70 -19.19
CA VAL A 351 37.88 -14.48 -18.06
C VAL A 351 38.54 -15.82 -17.70
N LYS A 352 39.77 -16.02 -18.21
CA LYS A 352 40.51 -17.31 -18.14
C LYS A 352 40.62 -17.90 -16.73
N ASP A 353 40.79 -17.04 -15.75
CA ASP A 353 41.06 -17.41 -14.36
C ASP A 353 39.80 -17.57 -13.51
N GLY A 354 38.62 -17.34 -14.08
CA GLY A 354 37.37 -17.27 -13.33
C GLY A 354 37.16 -15.93 -12.62
N LEU A 355 35.99 -15.78 -12.01
CA LEU A 355 35.62 -14.61 -11.19
C LEU A 355 35.56 -15.03 -9.71
N PRO A 356 36.06 -14.21 -8.77
CA PRO A 356 35.92 -14.47 -7.34
C PRO A 356 34.48 -14.24 -6.85
N CYS A 357 34.16 -14.78 -5.67
CA CYS A 357 32.85 -14.59 -5.03
C CYS A 357 32.75 -13.31 -4.19
N VAL A 358 33.88 -12.65 -3.92
CA VAL A 358 33.96 -11.31 -3.33
C VAL A 358 34.54 -10.34 -4.35
N TRP A 359 33.85 -9.22 -4.61
CA TRP A 359 34.26 -8.22 -5.60
C TRP A 359 34.80 -6.97 -4.91
N HIS A 360 36.09 -6.66 -5.13
CA HIS A 360 36.71 -5.44 -4.64
C HIS A 360 36.37 -4.25 -5.54
N ILE A 361 35.63 -3.30 -4.97
CA ILE A 361 35.13 -2.12 -5.66
C ILE A 361 35.91 -0.85 -5.31
N GLY A 362 36.97 -0.93 -4.49
CA GLY A 362 37.92 0.16 -4.27
C GLY A 362 38.22 0.53 -2.81
N SER A 363 38.68 1.75 -2.60
CA SER A 363 39.03 2.29 -1.28
C SER A 363 37.78 2.71 -0.48
N CYS A 364 37.95 3.18 0.78
CA CYS A 364 36.81 3.65 1.58
C CYS A 364 36.02 4.80 0.91
N VAL A 365 36.66 5.57 0.03
CA VAL A 365 36.01 6.68 -0.71
C VAL A 365 35.11 6.12 -1.82
N ASP A 366 35.35 4.90 -2.30
CA ASP A 366 34.62 4.28 -3.41
C ASP A 366 33.32 3.54 -3.00
N ASN A 367 32.92 3.62 -1.73
CA ASN A 367 31.62 3.09 -1.28
C ASN A 367 30.41 3.56 -2.13
N PRO A 368 30.37 4.79 -2.68
CA PRO A 368 29.32 5.22 -3.61
C PRO A 368 29.12 4.32 -4.83
N ARG A 369 30.14 3.58 -5.29
CA ARG A 369 29.99 2.61 -6.39
C ARG A 369 28.94 1.53 -6.11
N TYR A 370 28.78 1.16 -4.84
CA TYR A 370 27.71 0.24 -4.42
C TYR A 370 26.32 0.87 -4.60
N ALA A 371 26.15 2.15 -4.24
CA ALA A 371 24.91 2.88 -4.44
C ALA A 371 24.60 3.12 -5.94
N ASN A 372 25.63 3.32 -6.76
CA ASN A 372 25.47 3.44 -8.21
C ASN A 372 24.98 2.12 -8.83
N LEU A 373 25.57 1.00 -8.43
CA LEU A 373 25.09 -0.33 -8.85
C LEU A 373 23.65 -0.59 -8.39
N ALA A 374 23.32 -0.25 -7.14
CA ALA A 374 21.97 -0.35 -6.60
C ALA A 374 20.97 0.47 -7.44
N THR A 375 21.36 1.67 -7.86
CA THR A 375 20.54 2.54 -8.72
C THR A 375 20.29 1.90 -10.10
N GLU A 376 21.33 1.32 -10.73
CA GLU A 376 21.18 0.60 -12.01
C GLU A 376 20.22 -0.59 -11.92
N VAL A 377 20.28 -1.36 -10.81
CA VAL A 377 19.38 -2.50 -10.55
C VAL A 377 17.96 -2.04 -10.26
N ALA A 378 17.78 -1.05 -9.38
CA ALA A 378 16.46 -0.54 -8.99
C ALA A 378 15.69 0.04 -10.18
N ASN A 379 16.36 0.83 -11.03
CA ASN A 379 15.74 1.41 -12.23
C ASN A 379 15.20 0.34 -13.18
N ARG A 380 15.89 -0.79 -13.36
CA ARG A 380 15.45 -1.91 -14.23
C ARG A 380 14.34 -2.75 -13.62
N LEU A 381 14.32 -2.87 -12.30
CA LEU A 381 13.20 -3.48 -11.58
C LEU A 381 11.94 -2.58 -11.53
N GLY A 382 12.04 -1.32 -11.97
CA GLY A 382 10.95 -0.35 -11.85
C GLY A 382 10.63 0.00 -10.40
N ALA A 383 11.60 -0.11 -9.50
CA ALA A 383 11.44 0.08 -8.06
C ALA A 383 12.41 1.14 -7.51
N ASP A 384 12.24 1.52 -6.24
CA ASP A 384 13.22 2.34 -5.52
C ASP A 384 14.25 1.46 -4.76
N ILE A 385 15.38 2.04 -4.37
CA ILE A 385 16.55 1.38 -3.77
C ILE A 385 16.21 0.65 -2.46
N ASP A 386 15.25 1.13 -1.66
CA ASP A 386 14.83 0.43 -0.44
C ASP A 386 14.13 -0.92 -0.71
N LYS A 387 13.65 -1.13 -1.94
CA LYS A 387 12.93 -2.35 -2.31
C LYS A 387 13.83 -3.46 -2.82
N ILE A 388 15.07 -3.15 -3.22
CA ILE A 388 16.00 -4.16 -3.77
C ILE A 388 16.76 -4.90 -2.65
N PRO A 389 17.12 -6.20 -2.83
CA PRO A 389 17.72 -7.05 -1.80
C PRO A 389 19.21 -6.73 -1.54
N PHE A 390 19.49 -5.49 -1.13
CA PHE A 390 20.83 -4.96 -0.91
C PHE A 390 21.00 -4.59 0.57
N VAL A 391 22.14 -4.93 1.15
CA VAL A 391 22.49 -4.67 2.56
C VAL A 391 23.93 -4.17 2.69
N ALA A 392 24.26 -3.54 3.81
CA ALA A 392 25.63 -3.15 4.14
C ALA A 392 26.04 -3.68 5.52
N ALA A 393 27.34 -3.89 5.70
CA ALA A 393 27.93 -4.35 6.94
C ALA A 393 29.24 -3.61 7.22
N ALA A 394 29.37 -3.16 8.47
CA ALA A 394 30.60 -2.65 9.06
C ALA A 394 30.91 -3.43 10.34
N PRO A 395 31.43 -4.67 10.23
CA PRO A 395 31.60 -5.55 11.39
C PRO A 395 32.52 -4.96 12.46
N GLU A 396 33.55 -4.22 12.05
CA GLU A 396 34.59 -3.70 12.95
C GLU A 396 34.74 -2.17 12.85
N ALA A 397 33.62 -1.45 12.72
CA ALA A 397 33.58 0.01 12.64
C ALA A 397 34.37 0.74 13.77
N MET A 398 35.58 1.22 13.45
CA MET A 398 36.45 1.88 14.45
C MET A 398 36.51 3.42 14.34
N HIS A 399 36.20 3.99 13.18
CA HIS A 399 36.52 5.39 12.82
C HIS A 399 35.25 6.19 12.59
N GLU A 400 35.23 7.46 12.98
CA GLU A 400 34.07 8.37 12.84
C GLU A 400 33.49 8.44 11.40
N LYS A 401 34.32 8.28 10.36
CA LYS A 401 33.85 8.20 8.96
C LYS A 401 32.82 7.07 8.74
N ALA A 402 32.91 5.98 9.51
CA ALA A 402 31.94 4.89 9.44
C ALA A 402 30.54 5.32 9.90
N VAL A 403 30.45 6.31 10.81
CA VAL A 403 29.17 6.89 11.23
C VAL A 403 28.51 7.61 10.05
N SER A 404 29.26 8.44 9.34
CA SER A 404 28.78 9.11 8.12
C SER A 404 28.36 8.10 7.05
N ILE A 405 29.24 7.13 6.74
CA ILE A 405 28.98 6.11 5.73
C ILE A 405 27.75 5.27 6.05
N GLY A 406 27.65 4.78 7.29
CA GLY A 406 26.48 4.04 7.74
C GLY A 406 25.20 4.87 7.65
N THR A 407 25.26 6.15 8.02
CA THR A 407 24.10 7.05 8.01
C THR A 407 23.59 7.31 6.59
N TRP A 408 24.49 7.59 5.63
CA TRP A 408 24.04 7.75 4.25
C TRP A 408 23.62 6.42 3.62
N CYS A 409 24.21 5.27 3.98
CA CYS A 409 23.73 3.95 3.56
C CYS A 409 22.29 3.69 4.03
N VAL A 410 21.97 4.01 5.29
CA VAL A 410 20.61 3.95 5.83
C VAL A 410 19.67 4.88 5.04
N THR A 411 20.11 6.10 4.76
CA THR A 411 19.33 7.12 4.03
C THR A 411 19.11 6.76 2.55
N MET A 412 20.07 6.05 1.94
CA MET A 412 19.93 5.41 0.62
C MET A 412 18.89 4.31 0.61
N GLY A 413 18.53 3.78 1.78
CA GLY A 413 17.57 2.72 1.94
C GLY A 413 18.21 1.35 2.11
N PHE A 414 19.43 1.22 2.64
CA PHE A 414 20.04 -0.08 2.97
C PHE A 414 19.87 -0.42 4.46
N PRO A 415 19.63 -1.69 4.84
CA PRO A 415 19.85 -2.18 6.19
C PRO A 415 21.36 -2.27 6.42
N VAL A 416 21.83 -1.73 7.55
CA VAL A 416 23.26 -1.55 7.82
C VAL A 416 23.65 -2.22 9.12
N HIS A 417 24.42 -3.30 9.05
CA HIS A 417 25.01 -3.93 10.22
C HIS A 417 26.21 -3.16 10.76
N VAL A 418 26.31 -3.05 12.08
CA VAL A 418 27.48 -2.52 12.80
C VAL A 418 27.83 -3.46 13.95
N GLY A 419 29.02 -4.07 13.91
CA GLY A 419 29.44 -5.10 14.89
C GLY A 419 30.22 -4.57 16.09
N THR A 420 30.56 -3.28 16.11
CA THR A 420 31.20 -2.63 17.25
C THR A 420 30.30 -1.51 17.74
N ILE A 421 29.58 -1.78 18.83
CA ILE A 421 28.56 -0.89 19.36
C ILE A 421 29.24 0.29 20.09
N ASN A 422 28.89 1.52 19.69
CA ASN A 422 29.35 2.76 20.32
C ASN A 422 28.38 3.23 21.42
N TYR A 423 28.58 4.44 21.96
CA TYR A 423 27.79 5.05 23.05
C TYR A 423 26.32 5.40 22.67
N LEU A 424 25.59 4.51 22.01
CA LEU A 424 24.26 4.75 21.45
C LEU A 424 23.12 4.39 22.41
N TYR A 425 23.23 3.27 23.15
CA TYR A 425 22.17 2.78 24.05
C TYR A 425 21.95 3.65 25.30
N GLY A 426 22.64 4.78 25.42
CA GLY A 426 22.35 5.76 26.46
C GLY A 426 21.01 6.47 26.28
N SER A 427 20.43 6.47 25.07
CA SER A 427 19.13 7.07 24.76
C SER A 427 18.26 6.09 23.99
N SER A 428 17.17 5.60 24.60
CA SER A 428 16.18 4.73 23.93
C SER A 428 15.53 5.43 22.74
N LEU A 429 15.27 6.73 22.84
CA LEU A 429 14.75 7.55 21.74
C LEU A 429 15.68 7.52 20.52
N VAL A 430 16.99 7.76 20.70
CA VAL A 430 17.92 7.78 19.57
C VAL A 430 18.08 6.38 18.98
N THR A 431 18.17 5.34 19.82
CA THR A 431 18.22 3.95 19.35
C THR A 431 17.00 3.60 18.49
N GLU A 432 15.80 3.97 18.94
CA GLU A 432 14.56 3.78 18.20
C GLU A 432 14.58 4.45 16.82
N VAL A 433 15.07 5.70 16.75
CA VAL A 433 15.15 6.41 15.47
C VAL A 433 16.06 5.67 14.49
N LEU A 434 17.21 5.17 14.97
CA LEU A 434 18.21 4.50 14.15
C LEU A 434 17.79 3.09 13.68
N GLU A 435 17.08 2.33 14.51
CA GLU A 435 16.72 0.93 14.24
C GLU A 435 15.32 0.77 13.59
N ASN A 436 14.36 1.63 13.94
CA ASN A 436 12.96 1.51 13.53
C ASN A 436 12.46 2.72 12.72
N THR A 437 12.52 3.95 13.26
CA THR A 437 11.95 5.11 12.54
C THR A 437 12.62 5.36 11.19
N ALA A 438 13.94 5.17 11.09
CA ALA A 438 14.66 5.27 9.83
C ALA A 438 14.16 4.26 8.78
N ARG A 439 13.73 3.06 9.22
CA ARG A 439 13.14 2.04 8.34
C ARG A 439 11.85 2.55 7.71
N ASP A 440 10.99 3.16 8.49
CA ASP A 440 9.70 3.66 8.00
C ASP A 440 9.86 4.89 7.11
N VAL A 441 10.87 5.73 7.36
CA VAL A 441 11.13 6.96 6.59
C VAL A 441 11.93 6.73 5.31
N TYR A 442 12.99 5.91 5.37
CA TYR A 442 13.95 5.71 4.28
C TYR A 442 14.01 4.27 3.76
N GLY A 443 13.44 3.28 4.47
CA GLY A 443 13.54 1.85 4.17
C GLY A 443 14.85 1.19 4.61
N GLY A 444 15.88 1.98 4.94
CA GLY A 444 17.13 1.54 5.55
C GLY A 444 17.13 1.76 7.06
N TYR A 445 17.94 1.00 7.80
CA TYR A 445 18.01 1.07 9.26
C TYR A 445 19.28 0.41 9.77
N PHE A 446 19.69 0.73 10.99
CA PHE A 446 20.85 0.08 11.62
C PHE A 446 20.48 -1.25 12.26
N ILE A 447 21.42 -2.20 12.19
CA ILE A 447 21.40 -3.49 12.88
C ILE A 447 22.64 -3.53 13.76
N PHE A 448 22.50 -3.13 15.02
CA PHE A 448 23.58 -3.24 16.00
C PHE A 448 23.59 -4.67 16.56
N GLU A 449 24.58 -5.45 16.15
CA GLU A 449 24.71 -6.86 16.56
C GLU A 449 26.19 -7.25 16.61
N THR A 450 26.67 -7.63 17.79
CA THR A 450 28.07 -8.00 18.03
C THR A 450 28.37 -9.45 17.69
N ASP A 451 27.38 -10.34 17.71
CA ASP A 451 27.57 -11.73 17.32
C ASP A 451 27.59 -11.86 15.78
N PRO A 452 28.69 -12.35 15.17
CA PRO A 452 28.80 -12.38 13.71
C PRO A 452 27.87 -13.39 13.05
N LEU A 453 27.45 -14.47 13.72
CA LEU A 453 26.51 -15.43 13.15
C LEU A 453 25.09 -14.87 13.14
N GLU A 454 24.67 -14.24 14.23
CA GLU A 454 23.36 -13.59 14.29
C GLU A 454 23.32 -12.35 13.38
N ALA A 455 24.42 -11.60 13.27
CA ALA A 455 24.53 -10.51 12.30
C ALA A 455 24.31 -10.99 10.86
N ALA A 456 24.96 -12.10 10.46
CA ALA A 456 24.78 -12.69 9.13
C ALA A 456 23.34 -13.14 8.90
N LYS A 457 22.71 -13.76 9.91
CA LYS A 457 21.31 -14.17 9.86
C LYS A 457 20.36 -12.98 9.71
N ARG A 458 20.58 -11.88 10.44
CA ARG A 458 19.78 -10.65 10.32
C ARG A 458 19.95 -9.97 8.96
N LEU A 459 21.18 -9.92 8.43
CA LEU A 459 21.45 -9.37 7.09
C LEU A 459 20.77 -10.21 5.99
N TYR A 460 20.88 -11.54 6.06
CA TYR A 460 20.20 -12.43 5.13
C TYR A 460 18.67 -12.31 5.27
N SER A 461 18.16 -12.20 6.50
CA SER A 461 16.74 -11.95 6.75
C SER A 461 16.28 -10.65 6.08
N ALA A 462 17.05 -9.57 6.21
CA ALA A 462 16.72 -8.31 5.57
C ALA A 462 16.70 -8.41 4.02
N ILE A 463 17.59 -9.21 3.43
CA ILE A 463 17.58 -9.54 1.99
C ILE A 463 16.26 -10.24 1.62
N GLU A 464 15.91 -11.31 2.33
CA GLU A 464 14.72 -12.12 2.06
C GLU A 464 13.41 -11.34 2.26
N TYR A 465 13.34 -10.54 3.31
CA TYR A 465 12.21 -9.62 3.53
C TYR A 465 11.99 -8.70 2.33
N ARG A 466 13.07 -8.17 1.74
CA ARG A 466 12.95 -7.30 0.56
C ARG A 466 12.52 -8.07 -0.68
N ARG A 467 13.07 -9.26 -0.91
CA ARG A 467 12.61 -10.15 -1.98
C ARG A 467 11.12 -10.43 -1.89
N TRP A 468 10.60 -10.67 -0.68
CA TRP A 468 9.17 -10.86 -0.42
C TRP A 468 8.33 -9.61 -0.72
N ARG A 469 8.80 -8.42 -0.32
CA ARG A 469 8.11 -7.14 -0.59
C ARG A 469 7.95 -6.84 -2.08
N ILE A 470 8.79 -7.41 -2.95
CA ILE A 470 8.71 -7.28 -4.41
C ILE A 470 8.28 -8.58 -5.13
N ASP A 471 7.61 -9.49 -4.41
CA ASP A 471 6.98 -10.70 -4.96
C ASP A 471 7.99 -11.68 -5.64
N LEU A 472 9.26 -11.72 -5.19
CA LEU A 472 10.30 -12.64 -5.70
C LEU A 472 10.47 -13.94 -4.89
N THR A 473 9.92 -14.01 -3.69
CA THR A 473 10.02 -15.19 -2.82
C THR A 473 8.67 -15.50 -2.20
N ASP A 474 8.40 -16.79 -2.01
CA ASP A 474 7.17 -17.29 -1.37
C ASP A 474 7.12 -16.84 0.11
N PRO A 475 5.92 -16.47 0.64
CA PRO A 475 5.71 -16.21 2.07
C PRO A 475 6.17 -17.33 3.03
N GLU A 476 6.35 -18.57 2.56
CA GLU A 476 6.82 -19.70 3.38
C GLU A 476 8.36 -19.77 3.57
N MET A 477 9.17 -19.07 2.75
CA MET A 477 10.63 -19.09 2.91
C MET A 477 11.07 -18.33 4.17
N GLU A 478 11.95 -18.99 4.96
CA GLU A 478 12.61 -18.55 6.20
C GLU A 478 12.11 -17.18 6.64
N ARG A 479 11.03 -17.19 7.46
CA ARG A 479 10.35 -16.03 8.07
C ARG A 479 11.39 -15.09 8.64
N ALA A 480 11.95 -14.28 7.76
CA ALA A 480 13.14 -13.52 7.97
C ALA A 480 12.80 -12.56 9.08
N SER A 481 13.23 -13.01 10.25
CA SER A 481 12.88 -12.48 11.53
C SER A 481 13.23 -11.01 11.46
N HIS A 482 12.25 -10.13 11.67
CA HIS A 482 12.51 -9.14 12.70
C HIS A 482 13.10 -9.97 13.82
N HIS A 483 14.40 -9.84 14.06
CA HIS A 483 14.95 -10.50 15.21
C HIS A 483 14.12 -9.93 16.35
N ASP A 484 13.24 -10.76 16.88
CA ASP A 484 12.61 -10.58 18.16
C ASP A 484 13.79 -10.58 19.11
N ALA A 485 14.46 -9.44 19.26
CA ALA A 485 15.27 -9.22 20.44
C ALA A 485 14.27 -9.58 21.53
N GLN A 486 14.49 -10.71 22.20
CA GLN A 486 13.61 -11.19 23.24
C GLN A 486 13.62 -10.10 24.30
N VAL A 487 12.70 -9.16 24.15
CA VAL A 487 12.39 -8.22 25.18
C VAL A 487 11.63 -9.08 26.16
N GLY A 488 12.23 -9.35 27.31
CA GLY A 488 11.46 -9.81 28.46
C GLY A 488 10.21 -8.93 28.64
N PRO A 489 9.21 -9.40 29.37
CA PRO A 489 7.90 -8.75 29.46
C PRO A 489 8.00 -7.22 29.59
N ILE A 490 7.30 -6.50 28.73
CA ILE A 490 7.30 -5.02 28.71
C ILE A 490 6.42 -4.54 29.86
N SER A 491 7.01 -3.87 30.86
CA SER A 491 6.24 -3.29 31.97
C SER A 491 5.38 -2.10 31.48
N LYS A 492 4.35 -1.75 32.25
CA LYS A 492 3.52 -0.56 31.96
C LYS A 492 4.34 0.72 31.87
N GLU A 493 5.31 0.92 32.77
CA GLU A 493 6.16 2.11 32.78
C GLU A 493 6.98 2.19 31.49
N ARG A 494 7.51 1.05 31.03
CA ARG A 494 8.23 1.00 29.75
C ARG A 494 7.29 1.31 28.58
N LEU A 495 6.08 0.76 28.57
CA LEU A 495 5.08 1.05 27.55
C LEU A 495 4.72 2.55 27.52
N PHE A 496 4.52 3.18 28.68
CA PHE A 496 4.27 4.62 28.78
C PHE A 496 5.44 5.44 28.27
N LYS A 497 6.67 5.07 28.64
CA LYS A 497 7.88 5.71 28.15
C LYS A 497 7.99 5.61 26.63
N MET A 498 7.71 4.44 26.05
CA MET A 498 7.69 4.25 24.59
C MET A 498 6.69 5.18 23.90
N ALA A 499 5.48 5.34 24.46
CA ALA A 499 4.47 6.26 23.92
C ALA A 499 4.92 7.72 23.95
N VAL A 500 5.55 8.16 25.04
CA VAL A 500 6.08 9.52 25.21
C VAL A 500 7.22 9.79 24.23
N GLU A 501 8.22 8.91 24.19
CA GLU A 501 9.37 9.04 23.28
C GLU A 501 8.94 8.96 21.81
N GLY A 502 7.99 8.07 21.47
CA GLY A 502 7.40 8.02 20.13
C GLY A 502 6.68 9.31 19.74
N SER A 503 6.03 9.99 20.69
CA SER A 503 5.43 11.31 20.44
C SER A 503 6.47 12.41 20.22
N ILE A 504 7.59 12.38 20.95
CA ILE A 504 8.73 13.28 20.71
C ILE A 504 9.27 13.07 19.30
N ILE A 505 9.45 11.81 18.88
CA ILE A 505 9.91 11.46 17.53
C ILE A 505 8.90 11.95 16.48
N ALA A 506 7.61 11.64 16.64
CA ALA A 506 6.57 12.00 15.67
C ALA A 506 6.44 13.52 15.51
N THR A 507 6.42 14.27 16.61
CA THR A 507 6.29 15.72 16.59
C THR A 507 7.57 16.42 16.12
N GLY A 508 8.75 15.91 16.49
CA GLY A 508 10.04 16.36 15.96
C GLY A 508 10.13 16.17 14.45
N TYR A 509 9.71 15.01 13.97
CA TYR A 509 9.66 14.71 12.54
C TYR A 509 8.70 15.64 11.80
N ALA A 510 7.47 15.79 12.31
CA ALA A 510 6.49 16.70 11.73
C ALA A 510 7.00 18.15 11.65
N ASP A 511 7.73 18.62 12.68
CA ASP A 511 8.29 19.97 12.72
C ASP A 511 9.35 20.20 11.63
N VAL A 512 10.25 19.23 11.43
CA VAL A 512 11.26 19.30 10.37
C VAL A 512 10.59 19.34 8.99
N LEU A 513 9.61 18.46 8.74
CA LEU A 513 8.90 18.42 7.47
C LEU A 513 8.10 19.69 7.21
N LEU A 514 7.37 20.17 8.22
CA LEU A 514 6.57 21.38 8.14
C LEU A 514 7.46 22.60 7.87
N SER A 515 8.58 22.71 8.58
CA SER A 515 9.57 23.76 8.36
C SER A 515 10.16 23.71 6.95
N HIS A 516 10.41 22.52 6.40
CA HIS A 516 10.84 22.36 5.01
C HIS A 516 9.75 22.80 4.02
N ALA A 517 8.51 22.33 4.21
CA ALA A 517 7.38 22.69 3.35
C ALA A 517 7.11 24.21 3.36
N LEU A 518 7.20 24.87 4.53
CA LEU A 518 7.07 26.32 4.66
C LEU A 518 8.13 27.08 3.88
N ARG A 519 9.40 26.65 3.92
CA ARG A 519 10.47 27.25 3.11
C ARG A 519 10.24 27.06 1.61
N LYS A 520 9.70 25.91 1.21
CA LYS A 520 9.49 25.53 -0.19
C LYS A 520 8.26 26.19 -0.82
N HIS A 521 7.14 26.26 -0.11
CA HIS A 521 5.86 26.68 -0.65
C HIS A 521 5.35 28.02 -0.11
N GLY A 522 5.95 28.52 0.97
CA GLY A 522 5.45 29.70 1.68
C GLY A 522 4.24 29.41 2.58
N PRO A 523 3.91 30.32 3.52
CA PRO A 523 2.86 30.11 4.51
C PRO A 523 1.44 30.11 3.91
N ASP A 524 1.21 30.77 2.77
CA ASP A 524 -0.12 30.91 2.16
C ASP A 524 -0.57 29.69 1.36
N LYS A 525 0.29 28.69 1.15
CA LYS A 525 -0.05 27.47 0.41
C LYS A 525 -1.18 26.73 1.12
N LYS A 526 -2.23 26.40 0.36
CA LYS A 526 -3.40 25.65 0.84
C LYS A 526 -3.00 24.22 1.24
N VAL A 527 -3.61 23.72 2.32
CA VAL A 527 -3.45 22.34 2.82
C VAL A 527 -4.84 21.73 3.00
N GLU A 528 -5.10 20.59 2.36
CA GLU A 528 -6.36 19.87 2.49
C GLU A 528 -6.22 18.39 2.11
N PHE A 529 -7.09 17.55 2.65
CA PHE A 529 -7.31 16.20 2.12
C PHE A 529 -8.39 16.22 1.01
N PRO A 530 -8.35 15.27 0.07
CA PRO A 530 -9.34 15.22 -1.01
C PRO A 530 -10.73 14.84 -0.47
N GLU A 531 -11.78 15.40 -1.08
CA GLU A 531 -13.18 15.01 -0.84
C GLU A 531 -13.62 15.00 0.65
N THR A 532 -13.16 15.97 1.43
CA THR A 532 -13.62 16.17 2.83
C THR A 532 -14.12 17.57 3.12
N GLY A 533 -15.20 17.66 3.89
CA GLY A 533 -15.72 18.93 4.43
C GLY A 533 -15.09 19.34 5.75
N TYR A 534 -14.17 18.54 6.31
CA TYR A 534 -13.65 18.68 7.67
C TYR A 534 -12.18 19.10 7.72
N GLN A 535 -11.66 19.70 6.64
CA GLN A 535 -10.27 20.19 6.55
C GLN A 535 -9.26 19.09 6.94
N LEU A 536 -8.48 19.30 8.01
CA LEU A 536 -7.70 18.28 8.70
C LEU A 536 -8.54 17.74 9.87
N PRO A 537 -9.19 16.57 9.74
CA PRO A 537 -10.31 16.22 10.61
C PRO A 537 -9.97 16.05 12.09
N SER A 538 -8.79 15.54 12.42
CA SER A 538 -8.34 15.38 13.81
C SER A 538 -8.13 16.75 14.47
N LEU A 539 -7.49 17.69 13.76
CA LEU A 539 -7.26 19.05 14.25
C LEU A 539 -8.59 19.83 14.32
N PHE A 540 -9.40 19.74 13.27
CA PHE A 540 -10.71 20.40 13.19
C PHE A 540 -11.63 19.96 14.34
N ALA A 541 -11.69 18.64 14.60
CA ALA A 541 -12.52 18.09 15.67
C ALA A 541 -12.00 18.47 17.07
N TRP A 542 -10.74 18.17 17.37
CA TRP A 542 -10.22 18.22 18.75
C TRP A 542 -9.75 19.60 19.19
N LEU A 543 -9.26 20.43 18.26
CA LEU A 543 -8.75 21.78 18.55
C LEU A 543 -9.77 22.87 18.19
N GLY A 544 -10.73 22.58 17.30
CA GLY A 544 -11.74 23.55 16.86
C GLY A 544 -11.18 24.71 16.03
N LYS A 545 -9.97 24.55 15.50
CA LYS A 545 -9.25 25.57 14.71
C LYS A 545 -9.40 25.29 13.22
N ASP A 546 -9.66 26.33 12.45
CA ASP A 546 -9.67 26.22 11.00
C ASP A 546 -8.22 26.16 10.51
N CYS A 547 -7.86 25.06 9.84
CA CYS A 547 -6.54 24.78 9.32
C CYS A 547 -6.65 24.66 7.80
N THR A 548 -6.36 25.74 7.09
CA THR A 548 -6.54 25.77 5.62
C THR A 548 -5.26 26.12 4.89
N ARG A 549 -4.24 26.63 5.60
CA ARG A 549 -2.95 27.03 5.04
C ARG A 549 -1.79 26.43 5.83
N LEU A 550 -0.65 26.28 5.16
CA LEU A 550 0.58 25.80 5.78
C LEU A 550 1.00 26.64 6.99
N GLY A 551 0.83 27.96 6.92
CA GLY A 551 1.21 28.89 7.99
C GLY A 551 0.42 28.73 9.29
N ASP A 552 -0.70 28.02 9.28
CA ASP A 552 -1.54 27.78 10.47
C ASP A 552 -0.94 26.67 11.36
N LEU A 553 -0.20 25.74 10.76
CA LEU A 553 0.23 24.48 11.40
C LEU A 553 1.33 24.62 12.47
N PRO A 554 2.32 25.53 12.37
CA PRO A 554 3.40 25.62 13.36
C PRO A 554 2.93 25.88 14.78
N ALA A 555 1.96 26.80 14.93
CA ALA A 555 1.41 27.12 16.25
C ALA A 555 0.67 25.91 16.86
N LEU A 556 -0.05 25.15 16.03
CA LEU A 556 -0.82 23.97 16.46
C LEU A 556 0.09 22.81 16.84
N LEU A 557 1.15 22.58 16.06
CA LEU A 557 2.17 21.59 16.39
C LEU A 557 2.91 21.98 17.68
N GLY A 558 3.25 23.27 17.86
CA GLY A 558 3.86 23.78 19.09
C GLY A 558 2.97 23.59 20.33
N GLU A 559 1.66 23.86 20.21
CA GLU A 559 0.69 23.61 21.28
C GLU A 559 0.62 22.10 21.61
N ALA A 560 0.57 21.23 20.60
CA ALA A 560 0.57 19.78 20.79
C ALA A 560 1.85 19.30 21.51
N ARG A 561 3.02 19.78 21.08
CA ARG A 561 4.31 19.47 21.68
C ARG A 561 4.41 19.90 23.14
N SER A 562 3.83 21.05 23.50
CA SER A 562 3.84 21.56 24.88
C SER A 562 3.10 20.67 25.89
N LYS A 563 2.27 19.74 25.42
CA LYS A 563 1.53 18.77 26.24
C LYS A 563 2.32 17.50 26.54
N ILE A 564 3.44 17.27 25.85
CA ILE A 564 4.28 16.11 26.09
C ILE A 564 5.01 16.32 27.42
N VAL A 565 4.82 15.38 28.34
CA VAL A 565 5.49 15.36 29.64
C VAL A 565 6.36 14.11 29.68
N GLU A 566 7.66 14.31 29.92
CA GLU A 566 8.65 13.23 30.04
C GLU A 566 8.52 12.46 31.36
N ALA A 567 7.37 11.82 31.56
CA ALA A 567 7.08 10.98 32.72
C ALA A 567 6.44 9.67 32.26
N ALA A 568 6.89 8.54 32.83
CA ALA A 568 6.35 7.22 32.55
C ALA A 568 5.02 6.97 33.31
N THR A 569 3.99 7.77 33.02
CA THR A 569 2.65 7.68 33.61
C THR A 569 1.59 7.48 32.53
N PHE A 570 0.45 6.91 32.91
CA PHE A 570 -0.66 6.68 31.97
C PHE A 570 -1.17 8.01 31.38
N GLU A 571 -1.32 9.04 32.20
CA GLU A 571 -1.82 10.36 31.80
C GLU A 571 -0.87 11.03 30.79
N ALA A 572 0.43 10.96 31.04
CA ALA A 572 1.44 11.51 30.13
C ALA A 572 1.46 10.76 28.78
N ALA A 573 1.32 9.42 28.81
CA ALA A 573 1.27 8.61 27.60
C ALA A 573 0.02 8.91 26.74
N VAL A 574 -1.16 9.06 27.37
CA VAL A 574 -2.39 9.45 26.66
C VAL A 574 -2.31 10.87 26.09
N ALA A 575 -1.76 11.83 26.85
CA ALA A 575 -1.54 13.20 26.36
C ALA A 575 -0.56 13.22 25.17
N SER A 576 0.48 12.39 25.23
CA SER A 576 1.44 12.19 24.13
C SER A 576 0.78 11.57 22.89
N GLY A 577 -0.23 10.70 23.08
CA GLY A 577 -1.06 10.18 21.99
C GLY A 577 -1.80 11.26 21.22
N GLU A 578 -2.36 12.28 21.88
CA GLU A 578 -2.98 13.43 21.20
C GLU A 578 -1.95 14.17 20.32
N ALA A 579 -0.73 14.38 20.83
CA ALA A 579 0.32 15.05 20.08
C ALA A 579 0.79 14.23 18.86
N THR A 580 0.88 12.91 19.01
CA THR A 580 1.19 11.98 17.91
C THR A 580 0.13 12.00 16.82
N MET A 581 -1.15 12.03 17.19
CA MET A 581 -2.28 12.15 16.26
C MET A 581 -2.16 13.40 15.39
N ILE A 582 -1.90 14.55 16.03
CA ILE A 582 -1.74 15.84 15.36
C ILE A 582 -0.52 15.82 14.44
N ALA A 583 0.62 15.31 14.93
CA ALA A 583 1.83 15.20 14.15
C ALA A 583 1.64 14.32 12.90
N ALA A 584 1.06 13.12 13.06
CA ALA A 584 0.81 12.21 11.95
C ALA A 584 -0.15 12.82 10.91
N GLU A 585 -1.20 13.51 11.35
CA GLU A 585 -2.13 14.16 10.42
C GLU A 585 -1.49 15.32 9.66
N ILE A 586 -0.62 16.11 10.31
CA ILE A 586 0.19 17.14 9.64
C ILE A 586 1.10 16.49 8.59
N VAL A 587 1.87 15.46 8.97
CA VAL A 587 2.77 14.76 8.04
C VAL A 587 2.03 14.22 6.83
N GLU A 588 0.87 13.58 7.04
CA GLU A 588 0.03 13.10 5.94
C GLU A 588 -0.49 14.24 5.08
N ALA A 589 -0.99 15.33 5.67
CA ALA A 589 -1.47 16.48 4.92
C ALA A 589 -0.37 17.09 4.02
N LEU A 590 0.88 17.11 4.48
CA LEU A 590 2.02 17.57 3.68
C LEU A 590 2.24 16.73 2.41
N LYS A 591 1.93 15.42 2.44
CA LYS A 591 2.06 14.54 1.26
C LYS A 591 1.05 14.88 0.16
N TYR A 592 -0.09 15.49 0.51
CA TYR A 592 -1.17 15.84 -0.43
C TYR A 592 -1.00 17.23 -1.09
N ILE A 593 -0.02 18.04 -0.67
CA ILE A 593 0.14 19.45 -1.11
C ILE A 593 0.45 19.58 -2.60
N ASP A 594 1.36 18.73 -3.10
CA ASP A 594 1.82 18.75 -4.49
C ASP A 594 1.15 17.65 -5.35
N ASN A 595 0.55 16.65 -4.72
CA ASN A 595 -0.15 15.55 -5.38
C ASN A 595 -1.44 15.21 -4.63
N PRO A 596 -2.63 15.46 -5.19
CA PRO A 596 -3.89 15.13 -4.53
C PRO A 596 -4.17 13.61 -4.42
N THR A 597 -3.44 12.78 -5.17
CA THR A 597 -3.56 11.31 -5.16
C THR A 597 -2.19 10.63 -4.92
N PRO A 598 -1.53 10.87 -3.76
CA PRO A 598 -0.17 10.40 -3.50
C PRO A 598 -0.02 8.87 -3.43
N TYR A 599 -1.13 8.15 -3.26
CA TYR A 599 -1.17 6.69 -3.12
C TYR A 599 -1.73 5.96 -4.35
N GLU A 600 -2.07 6.68 -5.42
CA GLU A 600 -2.58 6.08 -6.64
C GLU A 600 -1.58 5.10 -7.26
N GLY A 601 -2.06 3.92 -7.67
CA GLY A 601 -1.23 2.84 -8.22
C GLY A 601 -0.47 2.02 -7.17
N THR A 602 -0.62 2.34 -5.87
CA THR A 602 -0.07 1.53 -4.77
C THR A 602 -1.12 0.56 -4.21
N MET A 603 -0.73 -0.30 -3.28
CA MET A 603 -1.67 -1.14 -2.52
C MET A 603 -2.42 -0.36 -1.42
N TYR A 604 -2.11 0.93 -1.24
CA TYR A 604 -2.66 1.76 -0.18
C TYR A 604 -3.79 2.65 -0.71
N CYS A 605 -4.83 2.86 0.09
CA CYS A 605 -5.87 3.84 -0.19
C CYS A 605 -5.60 5.22 0.40
N GLY A 606 -4.73 5.32 1.42
CA GLY A 606 -4.45 6.58 2.11
C GLY A 606 -5.69 7.15 2.80
N PHE A 607 -5.91 8.45 2.63
CA PHE A 607 -7.07 9.14 3.19
C PHE A 607 -8.39 8.59 2.63
N VAL A 608 -9.27 8.12 3.51
CA VAL A 608 -10.60 7.63 3.13
C VAL A 608 -11.57 8.81 2.98
N PRO A 609 -12.19 9.05 1.80
CA PRO A 609 -13.06 10.22 1.55
C PRO A 609 -14.38 10.25 2.34
N ASP A 610 -14.97 11.44 2.53
CA ASP A 610 -16.27 11.61 3.20
C ASP A 610 -17.43 10.97 2.40
N ARG A 611 -17.26 10.77 1.09
CA ARG A 611 -18.21 10.01 0.27
C ARG A 611 -18.40 8.59 0.80
N VAL A 612 -17.30 7.91 1.13
CA VAL A 612 -17.31 6.54 1.67
C VAL A 612 -17.97 6.53 3.04
N LEU A 613 -17.62 7.48 3.90
CA LEU A 613 -18.24 7.60 5.22
C LEU A 613 -19.76 7.74 5.12
N ARG A 614 -20.25 8.60 4.21
CA ARG A 614 -21.69 8.84 4.00
C ARG A 614 -22.42 7.61 3.45
N GLN A 615 -21.77 6.80 2.61
CA GLN A 615 -22.34 5.53 2.13
C GLN A 615 -22.60 4.55 3.28
N LEU A 616 -21.72 4.53 4.29
CA LEU A 616 -21.84 3.63 5.44
C LEU A 616 -22.69 4.20 6.60
N GLY A 617 -23.17 5.43 6.48
CA GLY A 617 -23.76 6.17 7.60
C GLY A 617 -24.96 5.50 8.27
N ILE A 618 -25.90 4.98 7.49
CA ILE A 618 -27.07 4.26 8.03
C ILE A 618 -26.62 3.00 8.77
N ALA A 619 -25.67 2.25 8.19
CA ALA A 619 -25.18 1.00 8.73
C ALA A 619 -24.43 1.17 10.07
N PHE A 620 -23.81 2.33 10.30
CA PHE A 620 -23.23 2.69 11.61
C PHE A 620 -24.29 3.10 12.65
N VAL A 621 -25.45 3.58 12.22
CA VAL A 621 -26.51 4.07 13.11
C VAL A 621 -27.43 2.93 13.57
N ASP A 622 -27.72 1.97 12.70
CA ASP A 622 -28.58 0.82 12.97
C ASP A 622 -27.83 -0.43 13.44
N ASP A 623 -26.53 -0.32 13.73
CA ASP A 623 -25.62 -1.41 14.14
C ASP A 623 -25.51 -2.56 13.11
N THR A 624 -25.83 -2.33 11.83
CA THR A 624 -25.52 -3.28 10.75
C THR A 624 -24.01 -3.48 10.61
N ILE A 625 -23.23 -2.40 10.78
CA ILE A 625 -21.80 -2.45 11.04
C ILE A 625 -21.61 -2.33 12.55
N PRO A 626 -21.27 -3.42 13.26
CA PRO A 626 -21.25 -3.44 14.72
C PRO A 626 -20.05 -2.72 15.33
N GLY A 627 -19.01 -2.45 14.53
CA GLY A 627 -17.76 -1.80 14.93
C GLY A 627 -16.71 -1.80 13.81
N ALA A 628 -15.54 -1.24 14.11
CA ALA A 628 -14.38 -1.25 13.22
C ALA A 628 -13.18 -1.94 13.88
N ALA A 629 -12.54 -2.86 13.17
CA ALA A 629 -11.34 -3.57 13.58
C ALA A 629 -10.12 -2.99 12.86
N VAL A 630 -9.12 -2.52 13.62
CA VAL A 630 -7.90 -1.94 13.06
C VAL A 630 -6.74 -2.91 13.27
N PHE A 631 -6.22 -3.50 12.20
CA PHE A 631 -5.08 -4.44 12.24
C PHE A 631 -3.77 -3.69 11.97
N VAL A 632 -2.83 -3.79 12.90
CA VAL A 632 -1.54 -3.08 12.87
C VAL A 632 -0.40 -4.08 13.01
N GLY A 633 0.69 -3.85 12.26
CA GLY A 633 1.95 -4.59 12.41
C GLY A 633 2.10 -5.74 11.43
N ARG A 634 2.43 -6.93 11.94
CA ARG A 634 2.68 -8.15 11.16
C ARG A 634 2.22 -9.38 11.93
N ALA A 635 1.37 -10.20 11.31
CA ALA A 635 0.93 -11.45 11.91
C ALA A 635 2.01 -12.53 11.85
N SER A 636 2.09 -13.37 12.87
CA SER A 636 2.99 -14.53 12.92
C SER A 636 2.55 -15.68 12.00
N ASP A 637 1.27 -15.73 11.64
CA ASP A 637 0.65 -16.71 10.75
C ASP A 637 -0.35 -16.02 9.81
N THR A 638 -0.05 -16.05 8.50
CA THR A 638 -0.84 -15.39 7.46
C THR A 638 -2.20 -16.04 7.24
N LYS A 639 -2.29 -17.37 7.37
CA LYS A 639 -3.55 -18.13 7.22
C LYS A 639 -4.49 -17.81 8.36
N LYS A 640 -3.98 -17.74 9.60
CA LYS A 640 -4.77 -17.30 10.76
C LYS A 640 -5.20 -15.84 10.63
N LEU A 641 -4.33 -14.95 10.15
CA LEU A 641 -4.70 -13.57 9.85
C LEU A 641 -5.86 -13.51 8.85
N ALA A 642 -5.78 -14.24 7.73
CA ALA A 642 -6.86 -14.29 6.75
C ALA A 642 -8.17 -14.83 7.35
N ALA A 643 -8.10 -15.82 8.25
CA ALA A 643 -9.27 -16.32 8.98
C ALA A 643 -9.87 -15.24 9.91
N MET A 644 -9.06 -14.46 10.63
CA MET A 644 -9.52 -13.34 11.45
C MET A 644 -10.21 -12.26 10.62
N ILE A 645 -9.68 -11.94 9.43
CA ILE A 645 -10.32 -10.99 8.51
C ILE A 645 -11.69 -11.50 8.06
N ARG A 646 -11.77 -12.76 7.63
CA ARG A 646 -13.05 -13.38 7.24
C ARG A 646 -14.05 -13.39 8.39
N ASP A 647 -13.58 -13.65 9.60
CA ASP A 647 -14.41 -13.60 10.80
C ASP A 647 -14.98 -12.19 11.05
N CYS A 648 -14.16 -11.15 10.89
CA CYS A 648 -14.62 -9.76 10.95
C CYS A 648 -15.63 -9.43 9.83
N GLN A 649 -15.38 -9.87 8.60
CA GLN A 649 -16.31 -9.68 7.47
C GLN A 649 -17.65 -10.38 7.69
N ASN A 650 -17.64 -11.61 8.19
CA ASN A 650 -18.85 -12.38 8.53
C ASN A 650 -19.69 -11.71 9.62
N LYS A 651 -19.01 -11.02 10.54
CA LYS A 651 -19.65 -10.19 11.57
C LYS A 651 -20.10 -8.82 11.05
N GLY A 652 -19.82 -8.48 9.78
CA GLY A 652 -20.14 -7.20 9.15
C GLY A 652 -19.29 -6.03 9.64
N MET A 653 -18.11 -6.29 10.21
CA MET A 653 -17.23 -5.25 10.73
C MET A 653 -16.53 -4.50 9.59
N LEU A 654 -16.31 -3.21 9.78
CA LEU A 654 -15.36 -2.45 8.96
C LEU A 654 -13.94 -2.79 9.39
N ILE A 655 -13.03 -2.92 8.44
CA ILE A 655 -11.65 -3.33 8.70
C ILE A 655 -10.71 -2.26 8.18
N ILE A 656 -9.72 -1.87 8.98
CA ILE A 656 -8.59 -1.03 8.57
C ILE A 656 -7.33 -1.88 8.74
N ALA A 657 -6.51 -1.97 7.69
CA ALA A 657 -5.25 -2.69 7.71
C ALA A 657 -4.09 -1.72 7.45
N THR A 658 -2.98 -1.87 8.16
CA THR A 658 -1.77 -1.05 8.03
C THR A 658 -0.50 -1.87 8.23
N TYR A 659 0.64 -1.39 7.73
CA TYR A 659 1.94 -2.10 7.71
C TYR A 659 1.89 -3.43 6.93
N ASP A 660 2.70 -4.40 7.33
CA ASP A 660 2.88 -5.68 6.63
C ASP A 660 1.61 -6.53 6.58
N ILE A 661 0.63 -6.30 7.45
CA ILE A 661 -0.70 -6.90 7.34
C ILE A 661 -1.24 -6.73 5.91
N ILE A 662 -1.09 -5.57 5.29
CA ILE A 662 -1.62 -5.32 3.94
C ILE A 662 -1.00 -6.29 2.92
N LYS A 663 0.33 -6.48 2.97
CA LYS A 663 1.03 -7.43 2.09
C LYS A 663 0.63 -8.88 2.40
N GLN A 664 0.54 -9.25 3.68
CA GLN A 664 0.10 -10.59 4.09
C GLN A 664 -1.31 -10.92 3.59
N LEU A 665 -2.23 -9.95 3.60
CA LEU A 665 -3.58 -10.12 3.06
C LEU A 665 -3.59 -10.25 1.53
N LYS A 666 -2.74 -9.49 0.83
CA LYS A 666 -2.53 -9.64 -0.62
C LYS A 666 -2.06 -11.06 -0.96
N ASP A 667 -1.10 -11.59 -0.20
CA ASP A 667 -0.52 -12.92 -0.44
C ASP A 667 -1.52 -14.05 -0.19
N GLU A 668 -2.41 -13.88 0.78
CA GLU A 668 -3.54 -14.79 1.03
C GLU A 668 -4.73 -14.56 0.08
N ASN A 669 -4.56 -13.74 -0.96
CA ASN A 669 -5.57 -13.40 -1.97
C ASN A 669 -6.87 -12.82 -1.37
N VAL A 670 -6.77 -12.11 -0.25
CA VAL A 670 -7.90 -11.42 0.37
C VAL A 670 -8.16 -10.13 -0.41
N ALA A 671 -9.38 -10.00 -0.97
CA ALA A 671 -9.77 -8.79 -1.68
C ALA A 671 -9.91 -7.59 -0.73
N MET A 672 -9.15 -6.53 -1.02
CA MET A 672 -9.13 -5.29 -0.25
C MET A 672 -9.69 -4.12 -1.07
N GLY A 673 -10.14 -3.07 -0.39
CA GLY A 673 -10.58 -1.84 -1.04
C GLY A 673 -11.78 -1.17 -0.35
N LEU A 674 -12.07 0.06 -0.78
CA LEU A 674 -13.15 0.87 -0.22
C LEU A 674 -14.53 0.19 -0.36
N GLU A 675 -14.76 -0.50 -1.48
CA GLU A 675 -16.01 -1.23 -1.76
C GLU A 675 -16.13 -2.54 -0.96
N ARG A 676 -15.05 -3.01 -0.32
CA ARG A 676 -15.00 -4.27 0.46
C ARG A 676 -15.04 -4.04 1.96
N MET A 677 -15.19 -2.79 2.42
CA MET A 677 -15.07 -2.40 3.84
C MET A 677 -13.76 -2.90 4.50
N LEU A 678 -12.70 -3.09 3.71
CA LEU A 678 -11.37 -3.48 4.17
C LEU A 678 -10.37 -2.48 3.58
N TYR A 679 -9.93 -1.53 4.40
CA TYR A 679 -9.21 -0.33 3.96
C TYR A 679 -7.71 -0.47 4.26
N PRO A 680 -6.87 -0.72 3.23
CA PRO A 680 -5.42 -0.76 3.38
C PRO A 680 -4.88 0.67 3.42
N VAL A 681 -4.83 1.30 4.60
CA VAL A 681 -4.56 2.76 4.70
C VAL A 681 -3.11 3.14 4.39
N GLY A 682 -2.15 2.26 4.67
CA GLY A 682 -0.72 2.50 4.43
C GLY A 682 0.16 1.93 5.54
N GLU A 683 1.29 2.58 5.80
CA GLU A 683 2.28 2.23 6.83
C GLU A 683 2.62 3.48 7.66
N PHE A 684 3.37 3.36 8.76
CA PHE A 684 3.87 4.52 9.52
C PHE A 684 2.77 5.56 9.85
N THR A 685 2.91 6.81 9.37
CA THR A 685 1.95 7.90 9.61
C THR A 685 0.60 7.70 8.93
N GLN A 686 0.48 6.88 7.87
CA GLN A 686 -0.78 6.64 7.17
C GLN A 686 -1.83 5.93 8.05
N ALA A 687 -1.42 5.28 9.14
CA ALA A 687 -2.33 4.69 10.12
C ALA A 687 -3.33 5.72 10.69
N ILE A 688 -2.99 7.01 10.69
CA ILE A 688 -3.88 8.09 11.13
C ILE A 688 -5.18 8.18 10.32
N HIS A 689 -5.19 7.73 9.07
CA HIS A 689 -6.39 7.75 8.23
C HIS A 689 -7.51 6.87 8.78
N GLY A 690 -7.18 5.82 9.54
CA GLY A 690 -8.18 5.05 10.26
C GLY A 690 -8.85 5.85 11.37
N LEU A 691 -8.06 6.61 12.13
CA LEU A 691 -8.54 7.41 13.25
C LEU A 691 -9.35 8.63 12.78
N ASN A 692 -8.86 9.34 11.77
CA ASN A 692 -9.55 10.50 11.23
C ASN A 692 -10.85 10.13 10.51
N PHE A 693 -10.99 8.89 10.02
CA PHE A 693 -12.25 8.34 9.52
C PHE A 693 -13.27 8.16 10.65
N ALA A 694 -12.85 7.59 11.78
CA ALA A 694 -13.71 7.43 12.96
C ALA A 694 -14.14 8.78 13.57
N ILE A 695 -13.23 9.75 13.66
CA ILE A 695 -13.52 11.10 14.15
C ILE A 695 -14.57 11.79 13.26
N ARG A 696 -14.46 11.65 11.93
CA ARG A 696 -15.45 12.24 11.01
C ARG A 696 -16.83 11.63 11.15
N ALA A 697 -16.95 10.36 11.55
CA ALA A 697 -18.25 9.76 11.86
C ALA A 697 -18.98 10.52 12.99
N ALA A 698 -18.25 11.01 14.00
CA ALA A 698 -18.81 11.84 15.07
C ALA A 698 -19.28 13.21 14.57
N LEU A 699 -18.50 13.85 13.70
CA LEU A 699 -18.85 15.14 13.11
C LEU A 699 -20.06 15.03 12.15
N SER A 700 -20.09 13.97 11.33
CA SER A 700 -21.14 13.79 10.31
C SER A 700 -22.46 13.28 10.87
N PHE A 701 -22.43 12.26 11.74
CA PHE A 701 -23.65 11.58 12.22
C PHE A 701 -24.01 11.93 13.65
N GLY A 702 -23.02 12.24 14.48
CA GLY A 702 -23.23 12.68 15.86
C GLY A 702 -23.60 14.16 15.99
N GLY A 703 -23.42 14.95 14.93
CA GLY A 703 -23.62 16.40 14.97
C GLY A 703 -22.68 17.11 15.95
N VAL A 704 -21.55 16.47 16.31
CA VAL A 704 -20.57 17.03 17.25
C VAL A 704 -19.94 18.26 16.62
N GLN A 705 -19.94 19.36 17.36
CA GLN A 705 -19.42 20.63 16.87
C GLN A 705 -17.88 20.64 16.90
N LYS A 706 -17.25 21.41 16.00
CA LYS A 706 -15.80 21.57 15.99
C LYS A 706 -15.31 22.11 17.34
N GLY A 707 -14.28 21.50 17.92
CA GLY A 707 -13.75 21.86 19.24
C GLY A 707 -14.55 21.35 20.45
N ASP A 708 -15.69 20.67 20.25
CA ASP A 708 -16.44 20.04 21.35
C ASP A 708 -15.79 18.73 21.80
N ARG A 709 -14.74 18.85 22.61
CA ARG A 709 -13.96 17.72 23.13
C ARG A 709 -14.82 16.74 23.94
N GLN A 710 -15.73 17.24 24.76
CA GLN A 710 -16.57 16.38 25.59
C GLN A 710 -17.60 15.63 24.74
N GLY A 711 -18.20 16.31 23.75
CA GLY A 711 -19.06 15.68 22.76
C GLY A 711 -18.36 14.58 21.97
N LEU A 712 -17.11 14.83 21.52
CA LEU A 712 -16.29 13.82 20.82
C LEU A 712 -16.02 12.60 21.71
N ILE A 713 -15.53 12.81 22.94
CA ILE A 713 -15.28 11.71 23.88
C ILE A 713 -16.55 10.87 24.11
N ASN A 714 -17.68 11.55 24.35
CA ASN A 714 -18.97 10.88 24.60
C ASN A 714 -19.50 10.11 23.38
N TYR A 715 -19.25 10.62 22.17
CA TYR A 715 -19.68 9.97 20.94
C TYR A 715 -18.78 8.78 20.63
N LEU A 716 -17.46 8.99 20.57
CA LEU A 716 -16.47 7.98 20.21
C LEU A 716 -16.44 6.82 21.21
N SER A 717 -16.76 7.05 22.50
CA SER A 717 -16.90 5.94 23.45
C SER A 717 -18.04 4.99 23.10
N LYS A 718 -19.04 5.44 22.33
CA LYS A 718 -20.23 4.66 21.97
C LYS A 718 -20.23 4.21 20.51
N ARG A 719 -19.80 5.05 19.56
CA ARG A 719 -19.91 4.86 18.10
C ARG A 719 -18.83 5.64 17.32
N PRO A 720 -18.34 5.11 16.18
CA PRO A 720 -18.30 3.68 15.88
C PRO A 720 -17.48 2.96 16.96
N LYS A 721 -17.82 1.70 17.25
CA LYS A 721 -17.07 0.90 18.22
C LYS A 721 -15.77 0.41 17.60
N VAL A 722 -14.69 1.17 17.81
CA VAL A 722 -13.36 0.84 17.27
C VAL A 722 -12.53 0.07 18.30
N PHE A 723 -11.74 -0.89 17.84
CA PHE A 723 -10.65 -1.51 18.60
C PHE A 723 -9.44 -1.77 17.69
N VAL A 724 -8.26 -1.82 18.28
CA VAL A 724 -6.98 -2.08 17.58
C VAL A 724 -6.49 -3.48 17.92
N LEU A 725 -5.98 -4.19 16.90
CA LEU A 725 -5.30 -5.48 16.99
C LEU A 725 -3.84 -5.26 16.58
N GLN A 726 -2.97 -5.14 17.58
CA GLN A 726 -1.53 -4.96 17.38
C GLN A 726 -0.85 -6.34 17.33
N LEU A 727 -0.44 -6.74 16.13
CA LEU A 727 0.20 -8.02 15.86
C LEU A 727 1.70 -7.85 15.61
N GLY A 728 2.49 -8.67 16.28
CA GLY A 728 3.95 -8.65 16.14
C GLY A 728 4.63 -7.49 16.90
N PRO A 729 5.94 -7.30 16.67
CA PRO A 729 6.78 -6.45 17.51
C PRO A 729 6.30 -5.00 17.64
N LEU A 730 6.44 -4.46 18.86
CA LEU A 730 6.17 -3.07 19.17
C LEU A 730 7.37 -2.17 18.86
N ASP A 731 7.08 -0.96 18.42
CA ASP A 731 8.02 0.15 18.32
C ASP A 731 7.40 1.42 18.91
N HIS A 732 8.19 2.47 19.09
CA HIS A 732 7.73 3.63 19.85
C HIS A 732 6.66 4.42 19.10
N ILE A 733 6.71 4.46 17.76
CA ILE A 733 5.73 5.18 16.94
C ILE A 733 4.40 4.43 16.92
N LYS A 734 4.41 3.10 16.74
CA LYS A 734 3.20 2.27 16.83
C LYS A 734 2.55 2.42 18.20
N VAL A 735 3.33 2.30 19.28
CA VAL A 735 2.81 2.49 20.64
C VAL A 735 2.24 3.91 20.83
N ALA A 736 2.94 4.96 20.36
CA ALA A 736 2.42 6.32 20.45
C ALA A 736 1.09 6.51 19.66
N ALA A 737 0.94 5.84 18.51
CA ALA A 737 -0.30 5.81 17.74
C ALA A 737 -1.41 4.99 18.45
N GLU A 738 -1.08 3.89 19.12
CA GLU A 738 -2.04 3.14 19.96
C GLU A 738 -2.56 4.00 21.11
N PHE A 739 -1.70 4.82 21.73
CA PHE A 739 -2.13 5.80 22.75
C PHE A 739 -2.96 6.94 22.15
N ALA A 740 -2.76 7.32 20.88
CA ALA A 740 -3.67 8.22 20.17
C ALA A 740 -5.07 7.61 20.00
N VAL A 741 -5.14 6.30 19.74
CA VAL A 741 -6.42 5.58 19.64
C VAL A 741 -7.10 5.43 21.01
N MET A 742 -6.32 5.17 22.07
CA MET A 742 -6.83 5.17 23.46
C MET A 742 -7.33 6.55 23.89
N PHE A 743 -6.66 7.63 23.49
CA PHE A 743 -7.15 9.00 23.71
C PHE A 743 -8.53 9.21 23.08
N ASN A 744 -8.80 8.58 21.93
CA ASN A 744 -10.11 8.56 21.27
C ASN A 744 -11.08 7.50 21.83
N GLY A 745 -10.76 6.86 22.95
CA GLY A 745 -11.66 5.96 23.69
C GLY A 745 -11.75 4.53 23.16
N SER A 746 -10.73 4.07 22.43
CA SER A 746 -10.71 2.72 21.84
C SER A 746 -9.56 1.87 22.42
N PRO A 747 -9.79 0.58 22.73
CA PRO A 747 -8.80 -0.30 23.32
C PRO A 747 -7.86 -0.90 22.26
N THR A 748 -6.68 -1.30 22.71
CA THR A 748 -5.71 -2.09 21.95
C THR A 748 -5.64 -3.51 22.51
N ILE A 749 -5.66 -4.51 21.64
CA ILE A 749 -5.45 -5.92 21.95
C ILE A 749 -4.17 -6.33 21.23
N THR A 750 -3.23 -6.95 21.95
CA THR A 750 -1.94 -7.35 21.38
C THR A 750 -1.59 -8.82 21.65
N ASP A 751 -0.81 -9.41 20.74
CA ASP A 751 -0.20 -10.73 20.93
C ASP A 751 1.15 -10.66 21.66
N GLN A 752 1.66 -9.46 21.91
CA GLN A 752 2.95 -9.22 22.56
C GLN A 752 2.90 -9.36 24.09
N ASP A 753 4.04 -9.70 24.69
CA ASP A 753 4.17 -9.90 26.13
C ASP A 753 4.32 -8.55 26.86
N VAL A 754 3.20 -7.90 27.13
CA VAL A 754 3.10 -6.59 27.78
C VAL A 754 2.30 -6.71 29.07
N GLU A 755 2.65 -5.97 30.10
CA GLU A 755 1.82 -5.86 31.30
C GLU A 755 0.51 -5.11 30.97
N PRO A 756 -0.67 -5.75 31.08
CA PRO A 756 -1.91 -5.20 30.53
C PRO A 756 -2.46 -4.03 31.34
N ILE A 757 -3.10 -3.09 30.66
CA ILE A 757 -3.87 -1.99 31.26
C ILE A 757 -5.35 -2.39 31.19
N PRO A 758 -6.05 -2.58 32.34
CA PRO A 758 -7.43 -3.05 32.36
C PRO A 758 -8.33 -2.30 31.37
N ASP A 759 -9.04 -3.06 30.55
CA ASP A 759 -10.00 -2.61 29.51
C ASP A 759 -9.45 -1.67 28.42
N LYS A 760 -8.15 -1.36 28.43
CA LYS A 760 -7.52 -0.40 27.50
C LYS A 760 -6.40 -1.01 26.67
N TYR A 761 -5.59 -1.86 27.29
CA TYR A 761 -4.46 -2.54 26.66
C TYR A 761 -4.44 -4.00 27.10
N VAL A 762 -5.01 -4.88 26.29
CA VAL A 762 -5.28 -6.27 26.65
C VAL A 762 -4.33 -7.19 25.90
N VAL A 763 -3.78 -8.18 26.59
CA VAL A 763 -2.94 -9.21 25.96
C VAL A 763 -3.79 -10.43 25.64
N GLN A 764 -3.77 -10.86 24.39
CA GLN A 764 -4.37 -12.10 23.91
C GLN A 764 -3.43 -12.75 22.90
N LYS A 765 -2.66 -13.74 23.37
CA LYS A 765 -1.65 -14.44 22.55
C LYS A 765 -2.27 -15.43 21.56
N ASN A 766 -3.49 -15.90 21.83
CA ASN A 766 -4.20 -16.77 20.90
C ASN A 766 -4.92 -15.95 19.83
N MET A 767 -4.34 -15.88 18.62
CA MET A 767 -4.92 -15.16 17.48
C MET A 767 -6.38 -15.54 17.17
N GLU A 768 -6.77 -16.80 17.41
CA GLU A 768 -8.14 -17.27 17.15
C GLU A 768 -9.17 -16.67 18.11
N GLU A 769 -8.74 -16.26 19.31
CA GLU A 769 -9.58 -15.64 20.34
C GLU A 769 -9.47 -14.10 20.36
N MET A 770 -8.58 -13.50 19.56
CA MET A 770 -8.36 -12.05 19.58
C MET A 770 -9.61 -11.26 19.18
N ILE A 771 -10.34 -11.72 18.16
CA ILE A 771 -11.56 -11.02 17.69
C ILE A 771 -12.66 -11.09 18.74
N SER A 772 -12.90 -12.25 19.35
CA SER A 772 -13.91 -12.40 20.41
C SER A 772 -13.55 -11.55 21.64
N THR A 773 -12.29 -11.59 22.05
CA THR A 773 -11.77 -10.74 23.15
C THR A 773 -12.00 -9.26 22.86
N ALA A 774 -11.65 -8.80 21.65
CA ALA A 774 -11.82 -7.40 21.26
C ALA A 774 -13.30 -6.96 21.21
N ILE A 775 -14.18 -7.83 20.72
CA ILE A 775 -15.64 -7.60 20.71
C ILE A 775 -16.18 -7.47 22.13
N GLU A 776 -15.74 -8.32 23.05
CA GLU A 776 -16.14 -8.28 24.46
C GLU A 776 -15.67 -7.01 25.14
N VAL A 777 -14.36 -6.72 25.07
CA VAL A 777 -13.75 -5.53 25.68
C VAL A 777 -14.38 -4.24 25.16
N ARG A 778 -14.68 -4.17 23.86
CA ARG A 778 -15.30 -2.98 23.26
C ARG A 778 -16.82 -2.94 23.41
N GLY A 779 -17.44 -4.06 23.77
CA GLY A 779 -18.89 -4.24 23.87
C GLY A 779 -19.61 -4.19 22.52
N CYS A 780 -19.00 -4.69 21.44
CA CYS A 780 -19.63 -4.72 20.11
C CYS A 780 -20.88 -5.61 20.09
N ARG A 781 -21.97 -5.15 19.47
CA ARG A 781 -23.22 -5.92 19.37
C ARG A 781 -23.34 -6.50 17.98
N ILE A 782 -23.03 -7.79 17.84
CA ILE A 782 -23.12 -8.46 16.54
C ILE A 782 -24.58 -8.77 16.24
N LYS A 783 -25.18 -8.03 15.30
CA LYS A 783 -26.55 -8.30 14.84
C LYS A 783 -26.59 -9.43 13.82
N LEU A 784 -25.60 -9.50 12.92
CA LEU A 784 -25.49 -10.51 11.86
C LEU A 784 -25.18 -11.90 12.45
N GLY A 785 -26.11 -12.85 12.35
CA GLY A 785 -25.84 -14.25 12.64
C GLY A 785 -25.04 -14.90 11.52
N ALA A 786 -24.12 -15.80 11.85
CA ALA A 786 -23.37 -16.57 10.87
C ALA A 786 -24.34 -17.42 10.02
N VAL A 787 -24.35 -17.20 8.71
CA VAL A 787 -24.95 -18.15 7.77
C VAL A 787 -23.85 -19.16 7.43
N ASP A 788 -24.14 -20.45 7.60
CA ASP A 788 -23.17 -21.51 7.27
C ASP A 788 -23.02 -21.59 5.75
N LEU A 789 -21.98 -20.94 5.24
CA LEU A 789 -21.68 -20.84 3.82
C LEU A 789 -20.20 -21.17 3.56
N PRO A 790 -19.90 -21.77 2.39
CA PRO A 790 -18.52 -22.04 1.95
C PRO A 790 -17.76 -20.78 1.48
N VAL A 791 -18.40 -19.61 1.54
CA VAL A 791 -17.85 -18.30 1.13
C VAL A 791 -18.13 -17.26 2.22
N ALA A 792 -17.42 -16.14 2.18
CA ALA A 792 -17.67 -15.04 3.11
C ALA A 792 -19.07 -14.46 2.91
N TYR A 793 -19.69 -14.01 4.00
CA TYR A 793 -21.06 -13.51 4.00
C TYR A 793 -21.21 -12.21 4.79
N GLY A 794 -21.61 -11.13 4.13
CA GLY A 794 -21.88 -9.88 4.80
C GLY A 794 -22.11 -8.71 3.84
N PRO A 795 -22.41 -7.51 4.39
CA PRO A 795 -22.70 -6.32 3.59
C PRO A 795 -21.54 -5.88 2.68
N ALA A 796 -20.30 -6.31 2.98
CA ALA A 796 -19.10 -6.02 2.20
C ALA A 796 -19.14 -6.57 0.76
N PHE A 797 -20.08 -7.48 0.46
CA PHE A 797 -20.19 -8.15 -0.83
C PHE A 797 -21.41 -7.67 -1.66
N GLU A 798 -22.33 -6.87 -1.10
CA GLU A 798 -23.62 -6.50 -1.73
C GLU A 798 -23.47 -5.80 -3.10
N GLY A 799 -22.35 -5.12 -3.34
CA GLY A 799 -22.05 -4.39 -4.56
C GLY A 799 -21.17 -5.13 -5.59
N GLU A 800 -20.83 -6.39 -5.34
CA GLU A 800 -20.01 -7.17 -6.26
C GLU A 800 -20.68 -7.30 -7.64
N THR A 801 -19.91 -7.18 -8.73
CA THR A 801 -20.43 -7.39 -10.09
C THR A 801 -19.71 -8.55 -10.75
N ILE A 802 -20.46 -9.58 -11.14
CA ILE A 802 -19.92 -10.77 -11.82
C ILE A 802 -20.03 -10.61 -13.34
N ARG A 803 -18.88 -10.44 -13.99
CA ARG A 803 -18.78 -10.31 -15.45
C ARG A 803 -18.73 -11.69 -16.11
N ARG A 804 -19.05 -11.77 -17.41
CA ARG A 804 -19.06 -13.03 -18.18
C ARG A 804 -17.79 -13.88 -18.02
N PRO A 805 -16.55 -13.32 -18.05
CA PRO A 805 -15.33 -14.12 -17.89
C PRO A 805 -15.21 -14.82 -16.53
N ASP A 806 -15.82 -14.25 -15.49
CA ASP A 806 -15.71 -14.71 -14.10
C ASP A 806 -16.94 -15.52 -13.65
N MET A 807 -17.95 -15.63 -14.51
CA MET A 807 -19.23 -16.29 -14.26
C MET A 807 -19.14 -17.80 -14.48
N HIS A 808 -19.63 -18.59 -13.52
CA HIS A 808 -19.80 -20.05 -13.66
C HIS A 808 -21.15 -20.39 -14.25
N VAL A 809 -22.23 -19.79 -13.74
CA VAL A 809 -23.60 -20.02 -14.23
C VAL A 809 -24.40 -18.72 -14.19
N GLU A 810 -25.35 -18.56 -15.12
CA GLU A 810 -26.40 -17.54 -15.04
C GLU A 810 -27.81 -18.13 -15.14
N ALA A 811 -28.77 -17.52 -14.44
CA ALA A 811 -30.19 -17.83 -14.56
C ALA A 811 -30.99 -16.55 -14.79
N GLY A 812 -31.94 -16.58 -15.73
CA GLY A 812 -32.75 -15.45 -16.13
C GLY A 812 -31.98 -14.38 -16.92
N GLY A 813 -32.52 -13.16 -16.98
CA GLY A 813 -31.90 -12.05 -17.71
C GLY A 813 -31.64 -12.35 -19.20
N PRO A 814 -30.46 -11.98 -19.75
CA PRO A 814 -30.14 -12.17 -21.18
C PRO A 814 -30.14 -13.62 -21.67
N SER A 815 -30.00 -14.60 -20.77
CA SER A 815 -30.03 -16.03 -21.11
C SER A 815 -31.42 -16.52 -21.53
N LYS A 816 -32.47 -15.73 -21.23
CA LYS A 816 -33.89 -16.04 -21.47
C LYS A 816 -34.34 -17.39 -20.86
N THR A 817 -33.66 -17.90 -19.83
CA THR A 817 -34.15 -19.04 -19.06
C THR A 817 -35.32 -18.63 -18.16
N ILE A 818 -36.25 -19.54 -17.92
CA ILE A 818 -37.34 -19.34 -16.94
C ILE A 818 -36.71 -19.14 -15.55
N ALA A 819 -36.92 -17.97 -14.96
CA ALA A 819 -36.46 -17.64 -13.62
C ALA A 819 -37.52 -16.85 -12.85
N PHE A 820 -37.81 -17.22 -11.60
CA PHE A 820 -38.67 -16.44 -10.73
C PHE A 820 -38.38 -16.63 -9.23
N GLU A 821 -38.77 -15.64 -8.42
CA GLU A 821 -38.81 -15.71 -6.96
C GLU A 821 -40.22 -15.41 -6.45
N LEU A 822 -40.74 -16.23 -5.54
CA LEU A 822 -42.08 -16.06 -4.99
C LEU A 822 -42.09 -16.37 -3.49
N LEU A 823 -42.48 -15.40 -2.68
CA LEU A 823 -42.73 -15.59 -1.26
C LEU A 823 -44.23 -15.57 -0.96
N ARG A 824 -44.76 -16.61 -0.30
CA ARG A 824 -46.18 -16.74 0.02
C ARG A 824 -46.44 -17.04 1.48
N MET A 825 -47.44 -16.37 2.05
CA MET A 825 -48.00 -16.73 3.34
C MET A 825 -48.79 -18.03 3.21
N ARG A 826 -48.59 -18.93 4.17
CA ARG A 826 -49.28 -20.23 4.26
C ARG A 826 -49.79 -20.52 5.67
N PRO A 827 -50.84 -21.35 5.83
CA PRO A 827 -51.23 -21.87 7.14
C PRO A 827 -50.07 -22.58 7.84
N ALA A 828 -50.10 -22.60 9.18
CA ALA A 828 -49.01 -23.13 9.99
C ALA A 828 -48.71 -24.61 9.74
N GLU A 829 -49.72 -25.37 9.28
CA GLU A 829 -49.62 -26.80 8.97
C GLU A 829 -48.93 -27.08 7.63
N GLU A 830 -48.91 -26.11 6.72
CA GLU A 830 -48.35 -26.24 5.36
C GLU A 830 -46.89 -25.78 5.26
N VAL A 831 -46.31 -25.28 6.36
CA VAL A 831 -44.92 -24.79 6.42
C VAL A 831 -44.12 -25.65 7.40
N THR A 832 -43.15 -26.38 6.87
CA THR A 832 -42.16 -27.09 7.70
C THR A 832 -41.01 -26.16 8.00
N ASP A 833 -40.92 -25.68 9.23
CA ASP A 833 -39.92 -24.68 9.60
C ASP A 833 -38.48 -25.15 9.37
N GLY A 834 -37.67 -24.33 8.69
CA GLY A 834 -36.28 -24.59 8.37
C GLY A 834 -36.05 -25.56 7.21
N ARG A 835 -37.11 -26.09 6.59
CA ARG A 835 -36.97 -27.06 5.49
C ARG A 835 -36.47 -26.37 4.22
N ILE A 836 -35.41 -26.92 3.64
CA ILE A 836 -34.86 -26.51 2.34
C ILE A 836 -34.95 -27.70 1.38
N ASN A 837 -35.69 -27.54 0.28
CA ASN A 837 -35.72 -28.52 -0.80
C ASN A 837 -34.97 -27.97 -2.03
N PHE A 838 -34.24 -28.84 -2.73
CA PHE A 838 -33.61 -28.51 -4.01
C PHE A 838 -34.08 -29.51 -5.06
N ILE A 839 -34.60 -29.03 -6.20
CA ILE A 839 -35.17 -29.88 -7.25
C ILE A 839 -34.55 -29.53 -8.60
N GLY A 840 -33.78 -30.47 -9.17
CA GLY A 840 -33.03 -30.30 -10.41
C GLY A 840 -31.53 -30.47 -10.19
N LYS A 841 -30.73 -30.00 -11.16
CA LYS A 841 -29.26 -30.02 -11.09
C LYS A 841 -28.72 -28.76 -10.43
N ASP A 842 -27.82 -28.91 -9.48
CA ASP A 842 -27.14 -27.75 -8.88
C ASP A 842 -25.90 -27.36 -9.71
N VAL A 843 -25.23 -26.27 -9.36
CA VAL A 843 -24.22 -25.59 -10.18
C VAL A 843 -22.93 -26.39 -10.39
N ASP A 844 -22.63 -27.36 -9.53
CA ASP A 844 -21.51 -28.29 -9.70
C ASP A 844 -21.78 -29.39 -10.72
N GLU A 845 -23.05 -29.63 -11.04
CA GLU A 845 -23.47 -30.53 -12.11
C GLU A 845 -23.62 -29.81 -13.46
N LEU A 846 -23.41 -28.49 -13.48
CA LEU A 846 -23.54 -27.63 -14.66
C LEU A 846 -22.16 -27.22 -15.20
N PRO A 847 -21.95 -27.24 -16.53
CA PRO A 847 -20.69 -26.78 -17.13
C PRO A 847 -20.39 -25.30 -16.82
N GLU A 848 -19.12 -24.96 -16.67
CA GLU A 848 -18.69 -23.57 -16.50
C GLU A 848 -19.12 -22.71 -17.71
N GLY A 849 -19.69 -21.54 -17.42
CA GLY A 849 -20.23 -20.61 -18.42
C GLY A 849 -21.63 -20.97 -18.93
N SER A 850 -22.31 -21.98 -18.36
CA SER A 850 -23.65 -22.37 -18.80
C SER A 850 -24.75 -21.44 -18.27
N SER A 851 -25.98 -21.67 -18.73
CA SER A 851 -27.19 -21.07 -18.16
C SER A 851 -28.10 -22.14 -17.56
N THR A 852 -28.94 -21.75 -16.60
CA THR A 852 -29.91 -22.64 -15.94
C THR A 852 -31.24 -21.95 -15.67
N HIS A 853 -32.29 -22.74 -15.44
CA HIS A 853 -33.57 -22.25 -14.92
C HIS A 853 -33.47 -22.05 -13.40
N LEU A 854 -34.28 -21.15 -12.82
CA LEU A 854 -34.23 -20.89 -11.38
C LEU A 854 -35.58 -20.46 -10.78
N GLY A 855 -36.13 -21.26 -9.87
CA GLY A 855 -37.27 -20.91 -9.03
C GLY A 855 -36.84 -20.81 -7.57
N ILE A 856 -37.13 -19.69 -6.92
CA ILE A 856 -36.95 -19.50 -5.47
C ILE A 856 -38.34 -19.38 -4.85
N LEU A 857 -38.87 -20.48 -4.34
CA LEU A 857 -40.18 -20.55 -3.69
C LEU A 857 -40.00 -20.49 -2.18
N VAL A 858 -40.57 -19.46 -1.54
CA VAL A 858 -40.49 -19.26 -0.10
C VAL A 858 -41.89 -19.33 0.50
N LYS A 859 -42.14 -20.27 1.40
CA LYS A 859 -43.37 -20.30 2.20
C LYS A 859 -43.06 -19.75 3.58
N VAL A 860 -43.90 -18.83 4.07
CA VAL A 860 -43.75 -18.26 5.40
C VAL A 860 -45.05 -18.36 6.21
N TYR A 861 -44.90 -18.47 7.52
CA TYR A 861 -46.00 -18.35 8.47
C TYR A 861 -45.57 -17.53 9.69
N GLY A 862 -46.47 -16.70 10.19
CA GLY A 862 -46.41 -16.19 11.55
C GLY A 862 -47.67 -15.45 11.94
N LYS A 863 -47.88 -15.30 13.25
CA LYS A 863 -49.12 -14.76 13.80
C LYS A 863 -49.42 -13.33 13.32
N ASN A 864 -48.36 -12.55 13.11
CA ASN A 864 -48.44 -11.17 12.64
C ASN A 864 -48.18 -11.05 11.12
N MET A 865 -47.97 -12.16 10.41
CA MET A 865 -47.78 -12.16 8.96
C MET A 865 -49.10 -11.79 8.27
N GLN A 866 -49.01 -10.97 7.24
CA GLN A 866 -50.15 -10.53 6.43
C GLN A 866 -49.83 -10.71 4.96
N LYS A 867 -50.86 -10.88 4.11
CA LYS A 867 -50.69 -10.93 2.65
C LYS A 867 -50.02 -9.68 2.07
N ASP A 868 -50.11 -8.54 2.75
CA ASP A 868 -49.49 -7.29 2.33
C ASP A 868 -47.97 -7.24 2.63
N PHE A 869 -47.47 -8.15 3.46
CA PHE A 869 -46.03 -8.23 3.79
C PHE A 869 -45.26 -9.12 2.81
N GLU A 870 -45.95 -9.90 1.97
CA GLU A 870 -45.31 -10.85 1.07
C GLU A 870 -44.31 -10.18 0.11
N SER A 871 -44.72 -9.09 -0.55
CA SER A 871 -43.89 -8.33 -1.50
C SER A 871 -42.68 -7.67 -0.82
N VAL A 872 -42.87 -7.17 0.42
CA VAL A 872 -41.79 -6.55 1.19
C VAL A 872 -40.72 -7.57 1.57
N LEU A 873 -41.14 -8.74 2.04
CA LEU A 873 -40.24 -9.84 2.38
C LEU A 873 -39.58 -10.44 1.13
N GLU A 874 -40.32 -10.64 0.04
CA GLU A 874 -39.78 -11.11 -1.24
C GLU A 874 -38.62 -10.22 -1.72
N ARG A 875 -38.76 -8.89 -1.57
CA ARG A 875 -37.70 -7.96 -1.98
C ARG A 875 -36.38 -8.15 -1.22
N ARG A 876 -36.42 -8.69 0.00
CA ARG A 876 -35.20 -8.93 0.79
C ARG A 876 -34.35 -10.08 0.26
N ILE A 877 -34.90 -10.94 -0.59
CA ILE A 877 -34.14 -12.01 -1.27
C ILE A 877 -32.96 -11.42 -2.03
N HIS A 878 -33.18 -10.30 -2.75
CA HIS A 878 -32.12 -9.58 -3.47
C HIS A 878 -30.94 -9.21 -2.58
N GLN A 879 -31.20 -8.56 -1.44
CA GLN A 879 -30.13 -8.12 -0.54
C GLN A 879 -29.42 -9.30 0.11
N PHE A 880 -30.20 -10.26 0.64
CA PHE A 880 -29.63 -11.41 1.35
C PHE A 880 -28.79 -12.30 0.44
N ALA A 881 -29.18 -12.43 -0.83
CA ALA A 881 -28.40 -13.13 -1.85
C ALA A 881 -27.04 -12.43 -2.11
N ASN A 882 -27.05 -11.11 -2.33
CA ASN A 882 -25.83 -10.36 -2.66
C ASN A 882 -24.86 -10.20 -1.48
N PHE A 883 -25.25 -10.54 -0.25
CA PHE A 883 -24.30 -10.59 0.87
C PHE A 883 -23.33 -11.77 0.79
N ALA A 884 -23.61 -12.80 0.00
CA ALA A 884 -22.67 -13.90 -0.20
C ALA A 884 -21.64 -13.53 -1.29
N GLU A 885 -20.35 -13.64 -0.95
CA GLU A 885 -19.26 -13.40 -1.90
C GLU A 885 -19.42 -14.28 -3.16
N GLY A 886 -19.37 -13.65 -4.34
CA GLY A 886 -19.54 -14.33 -5.61
C GLY A 886 -20.97 -14.84 -5.91
N PHE A 887 -21.98 -14.43 -5.14
CA PHE A 887 -23.40 -14.57 -5.49
C PHE A 887 -23.96 -13.21 -5.90
N TRP A 888 -24.40 -13.09 -7.15
CA TRP A 888 -24.98 -11.85 -7.66
C TRP A 888 -26.44 -12.06 -8.05
N HIS A 889 -27.30 -11.15 -7.57
CA HIS A 889 -28.74 -11.19 -7.82
C HIS A 889 -29.23 -9.81 -8.22
N THR A 890 -30.01 -9.71 -9.29
CA THR A 890 -30.75 -8.50 -9.66
C THR A 890 -32.12 -8.85 -10.23
N GLY A 891 -32.98 -7.86 -10.45
CA GLY A 891 -34.36 -8.07 -10.86
C GLY A 891 -35.28 -8.37 -9.67
N GLN A 892 -36.43 -8.98 -9.98
CA GLN A 892 -37.49 -9.34 -9.03
C GLN A 892 -38.53 -10.28 -9.68
N ARG A 893 -39.40 -10.90 -8.88
CA ARG A 893 -40.55 -11.70 -9.36
C ARG A 893 -40.09 -12.67 -10.46
N ASN A 894 -40.67 -12.62 -11.65
CA ASN A 894 -40.32 -13.47 -12.81
C ASN A 894 -39.36 -12.82 -13.83
N LEU A 895 -38.73 -11.71 -13.47
CA LEU A 895 -37.68 -11.03 -14.25
C LEU A 895 -36.35 -11.09 -13.52
N LEU A 896 -36.15 -12.18 -12.77
CA LEU A 896 -34.97 -12.44 -11.97
C LEU A 896 -33.74 -12.62 -12.88
N TRP A 897 -32.58 -12.14 -12.42
CA TRP A 897 -31.30 -12.43 -13.03
C TRP A 897 -30.24 -12.70 -11.96
N VAL A 898 -29.72 -13.93 -11.95
CA VAL A 898 -28.76 -14.41 -10.95
C VAL A 898 -27.49 -14.91 -11.65
N ARG A 899 -26.33 -14.67 -11.01
CA ARG A 899 -25.02 -15.19 -11.41
C ARG A 899 -24.26 -15.71 -10.21
N LEU A 900 -23.51 -16.80 -10.39
CA LEU A 900 -22.48 -17.24 -9.45
C LEU A 900 -21.10 -17.17 -10.10
N SER A 901 -20.09 -16.78 -9.33
CA SER A 901 -18.70 -16.69 -9.82
C SER A 901 -18.02 -18.06 -9.81
N LYS A 902 -17.03 -18.24 -10.70
CA LYS A 902 -16.20 -19.46 -10.77
C LYS A 902 -15.49 -19.72 -9.45
N THR A 903 -14.96 -18.67 -8.83
CA THR A 903 -14.26 -18.74 -7.55
C THR A 903 -15.18 -19.22 -6.43
N ALA A 904 -16.41 -18.69 -6.34
CA ALA A 904 -17.35 -19.08 -5.31
C ALA A 904 -17.84 -20.53 -5.50
N VAL A 905 -18.14 -20.95 -6.73
CA VAL A 905 -18.52 -22.35 -7.01
C VAL A 905 -17.39 -23.31 -6.67
N LYS A 906 -16.13 -22.96 -6.99
CA LYS A 906 -14.94 -23.74 -6.63
C LYS A 906 -14.75 -23.82 -5.11
N ALA A 907 -15.06 -22.76 -4.37
CA ALA A 907 -15.04 -22.75 -2.90
C ALA A 907 -16.14 -23.63 -2.28
N GLY A 908 -17.17 -23.97 -3.05
CA GLY A 908 -18.27 -24.84 -2.62
C GLY A 908 -19.64 -24.17 -2.68
N LEU A 909 -19.75 -22.89 -3.08
CA LEU A 909 -21.04 -22.21 -3.19
C LEU A 909 -21.92 -22.90 -4.24
N ARG A 910 -23.21 -22.95 -3.95
CA ARG A 910 -24.26 -23.67 -4.71
C ARG A 910 -25.54 -22.86 -4.70
N LEU A 911 -26.46 -23.10 -5.64
CA LEU A 911 -27.76 -22.44 -5.63
C LEU A 911 -28.60 -22.85 -4.43
N ARG A 912 -28.48 -24.10 -3.93
CA ARG A 912 -29.15 -24.54 -2.69
C ARG A 912 -28.90 -23.61 -1.50
N HIS A 913 -27.71 -23.01 -1.41
CA HIS A 913 -27.32 -22.16 -0.29
C HIS A 913 -28.17 -20.88 -0.16
N ILE A 914 -28.89 -20.46 -1.21
CA ILE A 914 -29.87 -19.38 -1.04
C ILE A 914 -30.98 -19.78 -0.06
N GLY A 915 -31.30 -21.07 0.05
CA GLY A 915 -32.20 -21.59 1.07
C GLY A 915 -31.67 -21.35 2.48
N ASP A 916 -30.40 -21.68 2.72
CA ASP A 916 -29.74 -21.50 4.03
C ASP A 916 -29.70 -20.01 4.42
N ILE A 917 -29.38 -19.15 3.45
CA ILE A 917 -29.43 -17.69 3.59
C ILE A 917 -30.85 -17.24 3.98
N LEU A 918 -31.87 -17.59 3.19
CA LEU A 918 -33.22 -17.07 3.39
C LEU A 918 -33.85 -17.57 4.70
N VAL A 919 -33.68 -18.85 5.05
CA VAL A 919 -34.16 -19.41 6.32
C VAL A 919 -33.57 -18.66 7.51
N THR A 920 -32.26 -18.37 7.47
CA THR A 920 -31.54 -17.70 8.55
C THR A 920 -31.91 -16.23 8.62
N LYS A 921 -31.77 -15.51 7.50
CA LYS A 921 -31.90 -14.04 7.44
C LYS A 921 -33.33 -13.56 7.62
N MET A 922 -34.32 -14.25 7.04
CA MET A 922 -35.72 -13.85 7.21
C MET A 922 -36.17 -13.93 8.66
N LYS A 923 -35.78 -14.98 9.38
CA LYS A 923 -36.07 -15.10 10.82
C LYS A 923 -35.30 -14.09 11.65
N GLN A 924 -34.04 -13.88 11.32
CA GLN A 924 -33.18 -12.96 12.07
C GLN A 924 -33.69 -11.51 11.97
N GLU A 925 -34.11 -11.08 10.80
CA GLU A 925 -34.55 -9.69 10.58
C GLU A 925 -36.05 -9.50 10.84
N PHE A 926 -36.88 -10.50 10.52
CA PHE A 926 -38.34 -10.41 10.61
C PHE A 926 -38.97 -11.44 11.55
N GLY A 927 -38.25 -11.92 12.57
CA GLY A 927 -38.73 -12.96 13.49
C GLY A 927 -40.02 -12.61 14.25
N ALA A 928 -40.36 -11.33 14.37
CA ALA A 928 -41.63 -10.87 14.92
C ALA A 928 -42.84 -11.12 13.99
N ILE A 929 -42.57 -11.37 12.69
CA ILE A 929 -43.56 -11.55 11.61
C ILE A 929 -43.49 -12.96 11.05
N VAL A 930 -42.28 -13.47 10.80
CA VAL A 930 -42.00 -14.79 10.23
C VAL A 930 -41.51 -15.73 11.33
N THR A 931 -42.39 -16.65 11.75
CA THR A 931 -42.07 -17.67 12.77
C THR A 931 -41.68 -19.02 12.18
N LYS A 932 -42.23 -19.37 11.00
CA LYS A 932 -41.84 -20.55 10.23
C LYS A 932 -41.52 -20.16 8.80
N ILE A 933 -40.51 -20.80 8.22
CA ILE A 933 -40.11 -20.59 6.83
C ILE A 933 -39.68 -21.92 6.19
N GLU A 934 -40.09 -22.14 4.94
CA GLU A 934 -39.70 -23.28 4.10
C GLU A 934 -39.27 -22.72 2.74
N VAL A 935 -38.11 -23.15 2.23
CA VAL A 935 -37.57 -22.69 0.94
C VAL A 935 -37.44 -23.87 -0.01
N THR A 936 -37.91 -23.71 -1.25
CA THR A 936 -37.71 -24.68 -2.33
C THR A 936 -37.01 -23.98 -3.48
N VAL A 937 -35.83 -24.47 -3.84
CA VAL A 937 -35.03 -23.99 -4.96
C VAL A 937 -35.17 -24.98 -6.12
N ILE A 938 -35.51 -24.51 -7.31
CA ILE A 938 -35.82 -25.37 -8.45
C ILE A 938 -34.97 -24.94 -9.65
N THR A 939 -34.21 -25.87 -10.22
CA THR A 939 -33.49 -25.68 -11.50
C THR A 939 -34.00 -26.60 -12.60
N ASP A 940 -34.84 -27.57 -12.27
CA ASP A 940 -35.52 -28.42 -13.24
C ASP A 940 -36.63 -27.65 -13.99
N GLU A 941 -36.54 -27.62 -15.33
CA GLU A 941 -37.48 -26.86 -16.16
C GLU A 941 -38.93 -27.38 -16.04
N ALA A 942 -39.12 -28.70 -16.02
CA ALA A 942 -40.44 -29.31 -16.02
C ALA A 942 -41.17 -29.05 -14.70
N GLU A 943 -40.46 -29.13 -13.58
CA GLU A 943 -41.00 -28.76 -12.28
C GLU A 943 -41.28 -27.26 -12.20
N LEU A 944 -40.36 -26.42 -12.67
CA LEU A 944 -40.52 -24.97 -12.61
C LEU A 944 -41.77 -24.49 -13.38
N ARG A 945 -42.07 -25.11 -14.53
CA ARG A 945 -43.27 -24.81 -15.33
C ARG A 945 -44.58 -25.08 -14.56
N LYS A 946 -44.62 -26.04 -13.63
CA LYS A 946 -45.82 -26.32 -12.82
C LYS A 946 -46.18 -25.19 -11.86
N HIS A 947 -45.19 -24.42 -11.42
CA HIS A 947 -45.36 -23.33 -10.44
C HIS A 947 -45.50 -21.96 -11.10
N MET A 948 -45.21 -21.85 -12.39
CA MET A 948 -45.19 -20.57 -13.11
C MET A 948 -46.56 -19.89 -13.17
N ASP A 949 -47.63 -20.65 -13.35
CA ASP A 949 -48.99 -20.08 -13.38
C ASP A 949 -49.43 -19.59 -11.99
N ASP A 950 -49.11 -20.32 -10.92
CA ASP A 950 -49.36 -19.88 -9.53
C ASP A 950 -48.57 -18.61 -9.18
N ALA A 951 -47.32 -18.53 -9.62
CA ALA A 951 -46.50 -17.32 -9.45
C ALA A 951 -47.10 -16.12 -10.17
N LYS A 952 -47.48 -16.27 -11.45
CA LYS A 952 -48.13 -15.21 -12.23
C LYS A 952 -49.46 -14.75 -11.60
N LEU A 953 -50.28 -15.69 -11.12
CA LEU A 953 -51.52 -15.39 -10.43
C LEU A 953 -51.28 -14.61 -9.13
N ALA A 954 -50.28 -15.01 -8.33
CA ALA A 954 -49.93 -14.30 -7.11
C ALA A 954 -49.43 -12.87 -7.38
N TYR A 955 -48.63 -12.67 -8.43
CA TYR A 955 -48.23 -11.32 -8.85
C TYR A 955 -49.41 -10.49 -9.34
N ALA A 956 -50.34 -11.09 -10.09
CA ALA A 956 -51.56 -10.41 -10.55
C ALA A 956 -52.47 -10.00 -9.37
N GLU A 957 -52.64 -10.85 -8.35
CA GLU A 957 -53.39 -10.53 -7.12
C GLU A 957 -52.75 -9.38 -6.34
N ARG A 958 -51.40 -9.29 -6.33
CA ARG A 958 -50.68 -8.15 -5.73
C ARG A 958 -50.92 -6.86 -6.52
N ASP A 959 -50.84 -6.91 -7.84
CA ASP A 959 -51.03 -5.74 -8.69
C ASP A 959 -52.49 -5.24 -8.66
N ALA A 960 -53.47 -6.14 -8.56
CA ALA A 960 -54.90 -5.78 -8.51
C ALA A 960 -55.31 -4.97 -7.26
N ARG A 961 -54.59 -5.13 -6.13
CA ARG A 961 -54.88 -4.43 -4.86
C ARG A 961 -54.72 -2.91 -4.93
N ILE A 962 -54.11 -2.38 -5.99
CA ILE A 962 -53.78 -0.96 -6.16
C ILE A 962 -54.70 -0.27 -7.15
N ALA A 963 -55.44 -1.03 -7.97
CA ALA A 963 -56.19 -0.50 -9.11
C ALA A 963 -57.21 0.61 -8.75
N ASP A 964 -57.69 0.65 -7.50
CA ASP A 964 -58.66 1.64 -6.99
C ASP A 964 -58.02 2.87 -6.31
N LEU A 965 -56.69 2.89 -6.11
CA LEU A 965 -55.94 3.99 -5.51
C LEU A 965 -55.36 4.91 -6.60
N VAL A 966 -55.75 6.19 -6.56
CA VAL A 966 -55.21 7.25 -7.45
C VAL A 966 -54.45 8.29 -6.64
N ASP A 967 -53.51 9.00 -7.28
CA ASP A 967 -52.62 9.94 -6.61
C ASP A 967 -53.39 11.08 -5.91
N GLU A 968 -54.55 11.48 -6.41
CA GLU A 968 -55.40 12.53 -5.80
C GLU A 968 -56.10 12.09 -4.52
N LYS A 969 -56.31 10.78 -4.32
CA LYS A 969 -57.03 10.24 -3.16
C LYS A 969 -56.12 10.00 -1.94
N VAL A 970 -54.81 10.20 -2.10
CA VAL A 970 -53.84 10.06 -1.00
C VAL A 970 -53.14 11.38 -0.73
N ASP A 971 -53.00 11.72 0.55
CA ASP A 971 -52.23 12.86 1.06
C ASP A 971 -50.75 12.52 1.28
N THR A 972 -50.43 11.22 1.29
CA THR A 972 -49.14 10.67 1.69
C THR A 972 -48.55 9.81 0.56
N PHE A 973 -47.35 10.16 0.14
CA PHE A 973 -46.47 9.32 -0.69
C PHE A 973 -45.41 8.64 0.16
N TYR A 974 -44.55 7.83 -0.43
CA TYR A 974 -43.45 7.19 0.28
C TYR A 974 -42.13 7.38 -0.46
N THR A 975 -41.06 7.66 0.28
CA THR A 975 -39.71 7.52 -0.27
C THR A 975 -39.31 6.04 -0.32
N CYS A 976 -38.36 5.69 -1.17
CA CYS A 976 -37.57 4.47 -1.05
C CYS A 976 -36.09 4.81 -1.27
N THR A 977 -35.25 4.57 -0.26
CA THR A 977 -33.79 4.81 -0.31
C THR A 977 -32.98 3.52 -0.40
N LEU A 978 -33.61 2.38 -0.67
CA LEU A 978 -32.95 1.07 -0.66
C LEU A 978 -31.77 1.00 -1.64
N CYS A 979 -31.90 1.62 -2.81
CA CYS A 979 -30.84 1.62 -3.82
C CYS A 979 -29.73 2.66 -3.59
N GLN A 980 -29.74 3.39 -2.47
CA GLN A 980 -28.65 4.32 -2.15
C GLN A 980 -27.32 3.62 -1.84
N THR A 981 -27.34 2.30 -1.60
CA THR A 981 -26.16 1.46 -1.44
C THR A 981 -25.23 1.53 -2.66
N PHE A 982 -25.79 1.62 -3.88
CA PHE A 982 -25.03 1.76 -5.13
C PHE A 982 -25.33 3.04 -5.93
N ALA A 983 -26.41 3.77 -5.62
CA ALA A 983 -26.74 5.07 -6.22
C ALA A 983 -27.01 6.14 -5.14
N PRO A 984 -25.98 6.70 -4.48
CA PRO A 984 -26.16 7.52 -3.28
C PRO A 984 -26.97 8.82 -3.48
N GLY A 985 -27.03 9.35 -4.71
CA GLY A 985 -27.83 10.53 -5.06
C GLY A 985 -29.31 10.22 -5.36
N HIS A 986 -29.70 8.95 -5.35
CA HIS A 986 -31.02 8.52 -5.77
C HIS A 986 -32.03 8.45 -4.62
N VAL A 987 -33.28 8.83 -4.90
CA VAL A 987 -34.44 8.50 -4.07
C VAL A 987 -35.62 8.23 -5.00
N CYS A 988 -36.34 7.11 -4.79
CA CYS A 988 -37.63 6.88 -5.44
C CYS A 988 -38.73 7.58 -4.62
N ILE A 989 -39.61 8.32 -5.29
CA ILE A 989 -40.91 8.72 -4.73
C ILE A 989 -41.95 7.77 -5.30
N VAL A 990 -42.52 6.94 -4.43
CA VAL A 990 -43.50 5.92 -4.78
C VAL A 990 -44.90 6.46 -4.50
N THR A 991 -45.73 6.50 -5.55
CA THR A 991 -47.13 6.95 -5.51
C THR A 991 -48.05 5.81 -5.96
N PRO A 992 -49.37 5.87 -5.70
CA PRO A 992 -50.31 4.89 -6.23
C PRO A 992 -50.19 4.67 -7.75
N GLU A 993 -50.03 5.76 -8.51
CA GLU A 993 -49.99 5.72 -9.99
C GLU A 993 -48.57 5.79 -10.56
N ARG A 994 -47.53 5.89 -9.71
CA ARG A 994 -46.11 5.81 -10.07
C ARG A 994 -45.39 4.89 -9.09
N LEU A 995 -45.38 3.61 -9.42
CA LEU A 995 -44.58 2.62 -8.70
C LEU A 995 -43.08 2.92 -8.78
N GLY A 996 -42.31 2.38 -7.83
CA GLY A 996 -40.86 2.46 -7.85
C GLY A 996 -40.31 1.90 -9.16
N LEU A 997 -39.30 2.55 -9.72
CA LEU A 997 -38.75 2.23 -11.04
C LEU A 997 -38.26 0.78 -11.17
N CYS A 998 -37.96 0.11 -10.06
CA CYS A 998 -37.61 -1.30 -10.05
C CYS A 998 -38.76 -2.19 -10.53
N GLY A 999 -40.02 -1.79 -10.32
CA GLY A 999 -41.24 -2.56 -10.56
C GLY A 999 -41.74 -3.38 -9.35
N ALA A 1000 -40.91 -3.61 -8.32
CA ALA A 1000 -41.30 -4.43 -7.15
C ALA A 1000 -41.93 -3.65 -6.01
N ILE A 1001 -41.68 -2.35 -5.91
CA ILE A 1001 -42.18 -1.53 -4.80
C ILE A 1001 -43.28 -0.63 -5.30
N ASN A 1002 -44.50 -0.99 -4.97
CA ASN A 1002 -45.65 -0.14 -5.15
C ASN A 1002 -45.97 0.65 -3.87
N TRP A 1003 -47.01 1.50 -3.91
CA TRP A 1003 -47.34 2.37 -2.77
C TRP A 1003 -47.77 1.60 -1.51
N LEU A 1004 -48.50 0.49 -1.66
CA LEU A 1004 -48.89 -0.37 -0.53
C LEU A 1004 -47.68 -1.09 0.06
N ASP A 1005 -46.74 -1.55 -0.78
CA ASP A 1005 -45.50 -2.18 -0.32
C ASP A 1005 -44.65 -1.20 0.48
N ALA A 1006 -44.54 0.05 0.02
CA ALA A 1006 -43.78 1.08 0.72
C ALA A 1006 -44.42 1.41 2.09
N LYS A 1007 -45.76 1.46 2.14
CA LYS A 1007 -46.52 1.61 3.39
C LYS A 1007 -46.32 0.43 4.35
N ALA A 1008 -46.43 -0.79 3.84
CA ALA A 1008 -46.22 -2.01 4.61
C ALA A 1008 -44.78 -2.10 5.13
N SER A 1009 -43.79 -1.74 4.31
CA SER A 1009 -42.38 -1.72 4.71
C SER A 1009 -42.12 -0.76 5.88
N PHE A 1010 -42.72 0.43 5.85
CA PHE A 1010 -42.64 1.37 6.97
C PHE A 1010 -43.31 0.84 8.25
N GLN A 1011 -44.44 0.13 8.13
CA GLN A 1011 -45.11 -0.49 9.28
C GLN A 1011 -44.27 -1.60 9.91
N ILE A 1012 -43.53 -2.36 9.10
CA ILE A 1012 -42.61 -3.41 9.56
C ILE A 1012 -41.36 -2.80 10.20
N ALA A 1013 -40.78 -1.79 9.56
CA ALA A 1013 -39.54 -1.15 9.97
C ALA A 1013 -39.65 0.38 9.86
N PRO A 1014 -40.07 1.08 10.92
CA PRO A 1014 -40.24 2.53 10.91
C PRO A 1014 -38.94 3.33 10.63
N THR A 1015 -37.78 2.74 10.92
CA THR A 1015 -36.46 3.30 10.60
C THR A 1015 -35.89 2.78 9.27
N GLY A 1016 -36.71 2.09 8.48
CA GLY A 1016 -36.32 1.47 7.22
C GLY A 1016 -36.18 2.44 6.04
N PRO A 1017 -35.91 1.91 4.83
CA PRO A 1017 -35.69 2.71 3.64
C PRO A 1017 -36.96 3.40 3.12
N ASN A 1018 -38.13 2.95 3.56
CA ASN A 1018 -39.42 3.51 3.18
C ASN A 1018 -39.94 4.43 4.27
N ASN A 1019 -40.18 5.70 3.93
CA ASN A 1019 -40.65 6.71 4.88
C ASN A 1019 -41.85 7.45 4.29
N PRO A 1020 -42.89 7.76 5.09
CA PRO A 1020 -44.03 8.53 4.62
C PRO A 1020 -43.61 9.97 4.31
N VAL A 1021 -44.19 10.52 3.25
CA VAL A 1021 -43.99 11.89 2.77
C VAL A 1021 -45.35 12.52 2.58
N LEU A 1022 -45.68 13.48 3.45
CA LEU A 1022 -46.85 14.32 3.24
C LEU A 1022 -46.61 15.20 2.02
N LYS A 1023 -47.60 15.31 1.13
CA LYS A 1023 -47.49 16.18 -0.05
C LYS A 1023 -47.16 17.62 0.34
N GLY A 1024 -47.84 18.17 1.35
CA GLY A 1024 -47.78 19.59 1.66
C GLY A 1024 -48.50 20.43 0.59
N ASP A 1025 -48.11 21.69 0.46
CA ASP A 1025 -48.70 22.60 -0.55
C ASP A 1025 -48.28 22.21 -1.97
N THR A 1026 -49.25 22.19 -2.89
CA THR A 1026 -49.01 21.98 -4.32
C THR A 1026 -48.34 23.21 -4.94
N ILE A 1027 -47.19 22.99 -5.58
CA ILE A 1027 -46.44 24.02 -6.33
C ILE A 1027 -46.89 24.02 -7.79
N ASP A 1028 -47.00 22.84 -8.40
CA ASP A 1028 -47.45 22.65 -9.78
C ASP A 1028 -48.20 21.31 -9.87
N GLU A 1029 -49.52 21.37 -10.06
CA GLU A 1029 -50.37 20.18 -10.14
C GLU A 1029 -50.16 19.40 -11.45
N VAL A 1030 -49.82 20.08 -12.55
CA VAL A 1030 -49.62 19.47 -13.87
C VAL A 1030 -48.34 18.65 -13.87
N LYS A 1031 -47.23 19.24 -13.40
CA LYS A 1031 -45.93 18.55 -13.30
C LYS A 1031 -45.84 17.61 -12.09
N GLY A 1032 -46.74 17.77 -11.12
CA GLY A 1032 -46.73 17.02 -9.87
C GLY A 1032 -45.56 17.43 -8.98
N GLN A 1033 -45.52 18.70 -8.60
CA GLN A 1033 -44.58 19.25 -7.63
C GLN A 1033 -45.30 19.68 -6.36
N TRP A 1034 -44.77 19.26 -5.21
CA TRP A 1034 -45.27 19.66 -3.89
C TRP A 1034 -44.11 20.01 -2.96
N THR A 1035 -44.37 20.93 -2.03
CA THR A 1035 -43.38 21.41 -1.06
C THR A 1035 -42.81 20.29 -0.20
N GLY A 1036 -43.67 19.47 0.42
CA GLY A 1036 -43.25 18.38 1.30
C GLY A 1036 -42.47 17.28 0.58
N VAL A 1037 -42.81 17.02 -0.69
CA VAL A 1037 -42.05 16.06 -1.53
C VAL A 1037 -40.66 16.61 -1.86
N ASN A 1038 -40.53 17.89 -2.23
CA ASN A 1038 -39.25 18.51 -2.50
C ASN A 1038 -38.34 18.56 -1.26
N GLU A 1039 -38.92 18.85 -0.09
CA GLU A 1039 -38.18 18.79 1.19
C GLU A 1039 -37.68 17.38 1.50
N ALA A 1040 -38.54 16.36 1.31
CA ALA A 1040 -38.14 14.97 1.49
C ALA A 1040 -37.04 14.54 0.50
N VAL A 1041 -37.14 14.93 -0.78
CA VAL A 1041 -36.12 14.66 -1.80
C VAL A 1041 -34.80 15.35 -1.43
N LYS A 1042 -34.85 16.62 -1.04
CA LYS A 1042 -33.66 17.38 -0.60
C LYS A 1042 -33.00 16.74 0.61
N ALA A 1043 -33.78 16.34 1.61
CA ALA A 1043 -33.27 15.67 2.80
C ALA A 1043 -32.65 14.31 2.47
N LYS A 1044 -33.36 13.46 1.72
CA LYS A 1044 -32.94 12.09 1.42
C LYS A 1044 -31.81 12.00 0.38
N THR A 1045 -31.61 13.04 -0.43
CA THR A 1045 -30.48 13.14 -1.38
C THR A 1045 -29.35 14.02 -0.86
N GLN A 1046 -29.39 14.42 0.42
CA GLN A 1046 -28.36 15.23 1.08
C GLN A 1046 -28.10 16.57 0.35
N GLY A 1047 -29.16 17.18 -0.18
CA GLY A 1047 -29.12 18.46 -0.87
C GLY A 1047 -28.66 18.40 -2.34
N ARG A 1048 -28.33 17.21 -2.89
CA ARG A 1048 -27.97 17.09 -4.31
C ARG A 1048 -29.13 17.45 -5.22
N LEU A 1049 -30.35 17.06 -4.86
CA LEU A 1049 -31.55 17.42 -5.60
C LEU A 1049 -32.35 18.44 -4.79
N GLN A 1050 -32.81 19.49 -5.45
CA GLN A 1050 -33.64 20.53 -4.82
C GLN A 1050 -35.12 20.38 -5.19
N LYS A 1051 -35.41 19.82 -6.37
CA LYS A 1051 -36.75 19.72 -6.93
C LYS A 1051 -36.98 18.37 -7.57
N PHE A 1052 -38.23 17.95 -7.58
CA PHE A 1052 -38.70 16.72 -8.19
C PHE A 1052 -40.08 16.95 -8.81
N SER A 1053 -40.23 16.53 -10.07
CA SER A 1053 -41.51 16.49 -10.78
C SER A 1053 -41.99 15.04 -10.97
N ALA A 1054 -43.19 14.74 -10.48
CA ALA A 1054 -43.76 13.39 -10.56
C ALA A 1054 -44.29 13.02 -11.96
N TYR A 1055 -44.62 13.99 -12.81
CA TYR A 1055 -45.40 13.74 -14.02
C TYR A 1055 -44.77 14.28 -15.31
N THR A 1056 -43.52 14.76 -15.28
CA THR A 1056 -42.71 15.09 -16.46
C THR A 1056 -41.36 14.37 -16.43
N MET A 1057 -40.83 14.04 -17.60
CA MET A 1057 -39.48 13.53 -17.81
C MET A 1057 -38.48 14.61 -18.26
N VAL A 1058 -38.95 15.82 -18.59
CA VAL A 1058 -38.14 16.89 -19.17
C VAL A 1058 -37.65 17.88 -18.10
N GLU A 1059 -38.46 18.19 -17.09
CA GLU A 1059 -38.11 19.17 -16.05
C GLU A 1059 -38.04 18.54 -14.66
N ASP A 1060 -36.86 18.59 -14.03
CA ASP A 1060 -36.58 18.03 -12.71
C ASP A 1060 -37.11 16.58 -12.53
N PRO A 1061 -36.81 15.64 -13.46
CA PRO A 1061 -37.35 14.29 -13.38
C PRO A 1061 -36.87 13.55 -12.14
N MET A 1062 -37.57 12.46 -11.79
CA MET A 1062 -37.03 11.50 -10.81
C MET A 1062 -35.70 10.94 -11.32
N THR A 1063 -34.69 10.91 -10.45
CA THR A 1063 -33.43 10.23 -10.79
C THR A 1063 -33.64 8.72 -10.87
N SER A 1064 -32.69 8.02 -11.49
CA SER A 1064 -32.73 6.56 -11.59
C SER A 1064 -31.49 5.95 -10.96
N CYS A 1065 -31.64 4.82 -10.25
CA CYS A 1065 -30.49 4.12 -9.68
C CYS A 1065 -29.81 3.20 -10.70
N GLY A 1066 -30.54 2.23 -11.27
CA GLY A 1066 -30.00 1.23 -12.20
C GLY A 1066 -30.82 -0.07 -12.27
N CYS A 1067 -31.77 -0.26 -11.36
CA CYS A 1067 -32.64 -1.44 -11.32
C CYS A 1067 -33.93 -1.31 -12.15
N PHE A 1068 -34.06 -0.29 -13.00
CA PHE A 1068 -35.26 -0.08 -13.82
C PHE A 1068 -35.51 -1.23 -14.81
N GLU A 1069 -36.78 -1.55 -15.02
CA GLU A 1069 -37.21 -2.56 -16.01
C GLU A 1069 -37.18 -2.01 -17.43
N CYS A 1070 -37.52 -0.73 -17.58
CA CYS A 1070 -37.55 0.00 -18.84
C CYS A 1070 -36.85 1.36 -18.72
N ILE A 1071 -36.32 1.83 -19.84
CA ILE A 1071 -35.87 3.21 -20.01
C ILE A 1071 -36.81 3.89 -21.00
N VAL A 1072 -37.24 5.10 -20.66
CA VAL A 1072 -37.97 6.01 -21.54
C VAL A 1072 -37.02 7.13 -21.93
N ALA A 1073 -36.80 7.29 -23.23
CA ALA A 1073 -35.90 8.29 -23.78
C ALA A 1073 -36.65 9.16 -24.80
N VAL A 1074 -36.48 10.47 -24.69
CA VAL A 1074 -37.08 11.41 -25.64
C VAL A 1074 -36.43 11.26 -27.02
N SER A 1075 -37.25 11.34 -28.07
CA SER A 1075 -36.81 11.60 -29.44
C SER A 1075 -37.24 13.03 -29.79
N PRO A 1076 -36.33 14.02 -29.68
CA PRO A 1076 -36.67 15.43 -29.87
C PRO A 1076 -37.29 15.70 -31.25
N ASP A 1077 -36.72 15.11 -32.30
CA ASP A 1077 -37.16 15.36 -33.69
C ASP A 1077 -38.57 14.81 -33.97
N LEU A 1078 -38.97 13.75 -33.27
CA LEU A 1078 -40.25 13.05 -33.47
C LEU A 1078 -41.32 13.45 -32.45
N GLN A 1079 -40.99 14.36 -31.52
CA GLN A 1079 -41.90 14.83 -30.45
C GLN A 1079 -42.55 13.67 -29.68
N GLY A 1080 -41.79 12.58 -29.49
CA GLY A 1080 -42.25 11.34 -28.87
C GLY A 1080 -41.17 10.70 -28.02
N VAL A 1081 -41.49 9.54 -27.44
CA VAL A 1081 -40.59 8.78 -26.58
C VAL A 1081 -40.39 7.36 -27.08
N VAL A 1082 -39.15 6.91 -27.00
CA VAL A 1082 -38.72 5.53 -27.26
C VAL A 1082 -38.63 4.82 -25.92
N VAL A 1083 -39.29 3.68 -25.80
CA VAL A 1083 -39.29 2.84 -24.61
C VAL A 1083 -38.49 1.59 -24.90
N VAL A 1084 -37.54 1.22 -24.05
CA VAL A 1084 -36.77 -0.03 -24.20
C VAL A 1084 -36.66 -0.77 -22.88
N ASN A 1085 -36.95 -2.07 -22.88
CA ASN A 1085 -36.83 -2.94 -21.71
C ASN A 1085 -35.46 -3.61 -21.61
N ARG A 1086 -35.10 -4.01 -20.39
CA ARG A 1086 -33.81 -4.61 -20.03
C ARG A 1086 -33.43 -5.84 -20.86
N GLU A 1087 -34.41 -6.63 -21.25
CA GLU A 1087 -34.22 -7.90 -21.96
C GLU A 1087 -33.98 -7.71 -23.47
N PHE A 1088 -34.20 -6.50 -23.99
CA PHE A 1088 -33.95 -6.19 -25.39
C PHE A 1088 -32.49 -5.79 -25.61
N SER A 1089 -31.74 -6.65 -26.31
CA SER A 1089 -30.31 -6.44 -26.60
C SER A 1089 -30.05 -5.72 -27.93
N GLY A 1090 -31.10 -5.44 -28.71
CA GLY A 1090 -30.99 -4.79 -30.01
C GLY A 1090 -30.71 -3.29 -29.92
N MET A 1091 -30.45 -2.69 -31.08
CA MET A 1091 -30.34 -1.23 -31.20
C MET A 1091 -31.73 -0.59 -31.18
N THR A 1092 -31.88 0.51 -30.47
CA THR A 1092 -33.08 1.35 -30.56
C THR A 1092 -32.94 2.37 -31.69
N PRO A 1093 -34.02 2.98 -32.18
CA PRO A 1093 -33.95 4.09 -33.14
C PRO A 1093 -33.11 5.27 -32.66
N LEU A 1094 -32.76 5.38 -31.38
CA LEU A 1094 -31.88 6.43 -30.86
C LEU A 1094 -30.38 6.12 -31.04
N GLY A 1095 -30.02 5.04 -31.74
CA GLY A 1095 -28.62 4.63 -31.95
C GLY A 1095 -27.94 4.11 -30.68
N MET A 1096 -28.71 3.78 -29.64
CA MET A 1096 -28.22 3.22 -28.39
C MET A 1096 -28.94 1.92 -28.03
N THR A 1097 -28.21 0.99 -27.40
CA THR A 1097 -28.79 -0.22 -26.79
C THR A 1097 -29.34 0.09 -25.39
N PHE A 1098 -30.12 -0.81 -24.79
CA PHE A 1098 -30.54 -0.68 -23.39
C PHE A 1098 -29.34 -0.46 -22.45
N SER A 1099 -28.27 -1.24 -22.60
CA SER A 1099 -27.07 -1.15 -21.75
C SER A 1099 -26.39 0.22 -21.85
N THR A 1100 -26.34 0.79 -23.06
CA THR A 1100 -25.77 2.14 -23.29
C THR A 1100 -26.65 3.20 -22.63
N LEU A 1101 -27.97 3.13 -22.83
CA LEU A 1101 -28.92 4.06 -22.21
C LEU A 1101 -28.91 3.94 -20.68
N ALA A 1102 -28.77 2.72 -20.13
CA ALA A 1102 -28.72 2.49 -18.70
C ALA A 1102 -27.53 3.20 -18.04
N GLY A 1103 -26.38 3.25 -18.72
CA GLY A 1103 -25.20 3.99 -18.29
C GLY A 1103 -25.42 5.51 -18.24
N SER A 1104 -26.26 6.04 -19.14
CA SER A 1104 -26.58 7.48 -19.19
C SER A 1104 -27.65 7.91 -18.19
N VAL A 1105 -28.53 7.00 -17.76
CA VAL A 1105 -29.70 7.29 -16.90
C VAL A 1105 -29.48 6.91 -15.43
N GLY A 1106 -28.68 5.88 -15.17
CA GLY A 1106 -28.40 5.39 -13.82
C GLY A 1106 -27.52 6.30 -12.98
N GLY A 1107 -27.28 5.91 -11.72
CA GLY A 1107 -26.33 6.59 -10.82
C GLY A 1107 -26.92 7.69 -9.93
N GLY A 1108 -28.23 7.96 -10.00
CA GLY A 1108 -28.90 8.92 -9.12
C GLY A 1108 -28.70 10.38 -9.51
N VAL A 1109 -28.51 10.65 -10.79
CA VAL A 1109 -28.45 12.00 -11.39
C VAL A 1109 -29.76 12.34 -12.09
N GLN A 1110 -30.11 13.63 -12.15
CA GLN A 1110 -31.27 14.11 -12.92
C GLN A 1110 -30.87 14.21 -14.39
N THR A 1111 -31.57 13.46 -15.23
CA THR A 1111 -31.30 13.35 -16.67
C THR A 1111 -32.54 13.80 -17.44
N PRO A 1112 -32.76 15.11 -17.62
CA PRO A 1112 -33.82 15.63 -18.50
C PRO A 1112 -33.90 14.88 -19.83
N GLY A 1113 -35.08 14.38 -20.17
CA GLY A 1113 -35.32 13.60 -21.39
C GLY A 1113 -35.05 12.11 -21.29
N PHE A 1114 -34.54 11.61 -20.16
CA PHE A 1114 -34.34 10.18 -19.94
C PHE A 1114 -34.73 9.76 -18.53
N ILE A 1115 -35.61 8.76 -18.41
CA ILE A 1115 -36.03 8.22 -17.11
C ILE A 1115 -36.05 6.70 -17.11
N GLY A 1116 -35.63 6.10 -16.00
CA GLY A 1116 -35.85 4.70 -15.70
C GLY A 1116 -37.23 4.51 -15.06
N VAL A 1117 -37.97 3.50 -15.52
CA VAL A 1117 -39.33 3.21 -15.06
C VAL A 1117 -39.58 1.71 -14.91
N GLY A 1118 -40.55 1.35 -14.07
CA GLY A 1118 -41.12 0.00 -14.07
C GLY A 1118 -42.11 -0.15 -15.21
N ARG A 1119 -42.30 -1.36 -15.74
CA ARG A 1119 -43.17 -1.65 -16.89
C ARG A 1119 -44.59 -1.10 -16.69
N LYS A 1120 -45.18 -1.35 -15.52
CA LYS A 1120 -46.56 -0.92 -15.17
C LYS A 1120 -46.75 0.60 -15.19
N TYR A 1121 -45.68 1.40 -15.09
CA TYR A 1121 -45.83 2.85 -15.19
C TYR A 1121 -46.19 3.28 -16.61
N LEU A 1122 -45.84 2.53 -17.65
CA LEU A 1122 -46.11 2.88 -19.06
C LEU A 1122 -47.61 2.97 -19.38
N SER A 1123 -48.46 2.21 -18.70
CA SER A 1123 -49.92 2.24 -18.85
C SER A 1123 -50.63 3.09 -17.78
N SER A 1124 -49.88 3.77 -16.91
CA SER A 1124 -50.43 4.64 -15.87
C SER A 1124 -51.14 5.87 -16.46
N ARG A 1125 -52.16 6.38 -15.75
CA ARG A 1125 -52.80 7.66 -16.07
C ARG A 1125 -51.86 8.84 -15.87
N LYS A 1126 -50.87 8.68 -14.97
CA LYS A 1126 -49.82 9.66 -14.63
C LYS A 1126 -48.50 9.42 -15.34
N PHE A 1127 -48.45 8.49 -16.32
CA PHE A 1127 -47.27 8.30 -17.15
C PHE A 1127 -46.95 9.58 -17.91
N ILE A 1128 -45.86 10.26 -17.56
CA ILE A 1128 -45.38 11.54 -18.15
C ILE A 1128 -46.52 12.48 -18.60
N SER A 1129 -47.57 12.60 -17.77
CA SER A 1129 -48.83 13.24 -18.19
C SER A 1129 -48.68 14.72 -18.50
N ALA A 1130 -47.69 15.40 -17.91
CA ALA A 1130 -47.35 16.78 -18.24
C ALA A 1130 -46.73 16.92 -19.64
N ASP A 1131 -46.13 15.86 -20.18
CA ASP A 1131 -45.46 15.87 -21.49
C ASP A 1131 -46.34 15.32 -22.63
N GLY A 1132 -47.61 15.00 -22.34
CA GLY A 1132 -48.57 14.40 -23.29
C GLY A 1132 -48.82 12.91 -23.09
N GLY A 1133 -48.15 12.29 -22.12
CA GLY A 1133 -48.49 10.98 -21.61
C GLY A 1133 -48.38 9.82 -22.58
N PHE A 1134 -49.30 8.86 -22.45
CA PHE A 1134 -49.31 7.58 -23.16
C PHE A 1134 -49.18 7.70 -24.69
N LEU A 1135 -49.80 8.73 -25.28
CA LEU A 1135 -49.80 8.96 -26.72
C LEU A 1135 -48.44 9.40 -27.30
N ARG A 1136 -47.45 9.67 -26.44
CA ARG A 1136 -46.07 9.98 -26.85
C ARG A 1136 -45.24 8.75 -27.18
N ILE A 1137 -45.64 7.54 -26.82
CA ILE A 1137 -44.84 6.34 -27.07
C ILE A 1137 -44.83 6.06 -28.57
N VAL A 1138 -43.70 6.26 -29.24
CA VAL A 1138 -43.58 6.07 -30.70
C VAL A 1138 -42.91 4.77 -31.08
N TRP A 1139 -42.11 4.21 -30.18
CA TRP A 1139 -41.38 2.96 -30.41
C TRP A 1139 -41.25 2.15 -29.12
N MET A 1140 -41.49 0.84 -29.20
CA MET A 1140 -41.19 -0.10 -28.13
C MET A 1140 -40.84 -1.49 -28.69
N PRO A 1141 -39.97 -2.29 -28.06
CA PRO A 1141 -39.68 -3.64 -28.51
C PRO A 1141 -40.95 -4.49 -28.60
N LYS A 1142 -41.04 -5.33 -29.63
CA LYS A 1142 -42.21 -6.18 -29.87
C LYS A 1142 -42.52 -7.07 -28.68
N ASP A 1143 -41.51 -7.69 -28.09
CA ASP A 1143 -41.66 -8.54 -26.90
C ASP A 1143 -42.29 -7.76 -25.72
N LEU A 1144 -41.89 -6.50 -25.50
CA LEU A 1144 -42.46 -5.66 -24.46
C LEU A 1144 -43.91 -5.30 -24.78
N LYS A 1145 -44.18 -4.91 -26.04
CA LYS A 1145 -45.50 -4.58 -26.56
C LYS A 1145 -46.49 -5.72 -26.39
N GLU A 1146 -46.10 -6.94 -26.75
CA GLU A 1146 -46.91 -8.14 -26.58
C GLU A 1146 -47.12 -8.47 -25.10
N SER A 1147 -46.06 -8.38 -24.29
CA SER A 1147 -46.15 -8.70 -22.85
C SER A 1147 -47.09 -7.79 -22.06
N MET A 1148 -47.35 -6.58 -22.58
CA MET A 1148 -48.23 -5.57 -21.99
C MET A 1148 -49.46 -5.27 -22.83
N ARG A 1149 -49.76 -6.10 -23.85
CA ARG A 1149 -50.76 -5.77 -24.88
C ARG A 1149 -52.12 -5.47 -24.27
N GLU A 1150 -52.55 -6.23 -23.27
CA GLU A 1150 -53.83 -6.05 -22.60
C GLU A 1150 -53.90 -4.68 -21.89
N GLU A 1151 -52.89 -4.33 -21.09
CA GLU A 1151 -52.88 -3.05 -20.37
C GLU A 1151 -52.73 -1.84 -21.30
N LEU A 1152 -51.89 -1.96 -22.34
CA LEU A 1152 -51.70 -0.90 -23.33
C LEU A 1152 -52.97 -0.67 -24.15
N THR A 1153 -53.67 -1.74 -24.54
CA THR A 1153 -54.93 -1.64 -25.31
C THR A 1153 -56.03 -1.02 -24.47
N LYS A 1154 -56.18 -1.46 -23.21
CA LYS A 1154 -57.11 -0.85 -22.27
C LYS A 1154 -56.81 0.65 -22.09
N ARG A 1155 -55.53 1.02 -21.95
CA ARG A 1155 -55.15 2.43 -21.84
C ARG A 1155 -55.43 3.22 -23.11
N ALA A 1156 -55.21 2.62 -24.28
CA ALA A 1156 -55.52 3.19 -25.59
C ALA A 1156 -57.02 3.50 -25.75
N GLU A 1157 -57.89 2.59 -25.30
CA GLU A 1157 -59.34 2.80 -25.22
C GLU A 1157 -59.69 3.95 -24.26
N GLU A 1158 -59.09 3.98 -23.07
CA GLU A 1158 -59.33 5.04 -22.08
C GLU A 1158 -58.94 6.45 -22.57
N VAL A 1159 -57.91 6.57 -23.41
CA VAL A 1159 -57.48 7.86 -23.97
C VAL A 1159 -58.17 8.20 -25.31
N GLY A 1160 -59.09 7.36 -25.77
CA GLY A 1160 -59.89 7.60 -26.99
C GLY A 1160 -59.19 7.28 -28.31
N VAL A 1161 -58.10 6.50 -28.29
CA VAL A 1161 -57.35 6.08 -29.49
C VAL A 1161 -57.14 4.56 -29.47
N PRO A 1162 -58.20 3.74 -29.67
CA PRO A 1162 -58.14 2.29 -29.46
C PRO A 1162 -57.17 1.56 -30.39
N ASP A 1163 -56.87 2.12 -31.56
CA ASP A 1163 -55.88 1.58 -32.52
C ASP A 1163 -54.44 2.04 -32.23
N PHE A 1164 -54.21 2.78 -31.13
CA PHE A 1164 -52.90 3.37 -30.81
C PHE A 1164 -51.80 2.31 -30.67
N VAL A 1165 -52.09 1.18 -30.03
CA VAL A 1165 -51.07 0.13 -29.82
C VAL A 1165 -50.51 -0.35 -31.16
N SER A 1166 -51.32 -0.49 -32.22
CA SER A 1166 -50.79 -0.88 -33.54
C SER A 1166 -49.98 0.23 -34.23
N LYS A 1167 -50.12 1.50 -33.82
CA LYS A 1167 -49.36 2.64 -34.37
C LYS A 1167 -47.96 2.77 -33.78
N ILE A 1168 -47.70 2.23 -32.58
CA ILE A 1168 -46.36 2.21 -31.98
C ILE A 1168 -45.44 1.30 -32.79
N ALA A 1169 -44.31 1.81 -33.29
CA ALA A 1169 -43.33 1.00 -34.01
C ALA A 1169 -42.59 0.03 -33.07
N ASP A 1170 -41.99 -1.02 -33.64
CA ASP A 1170 -41.09 -1.94 -32.95
C ASP A 1170 -39.88 -2.27 -33.84
N GLU A 1171 -38.95 -3.10 -33.37
CA GLU A 1171 -37.74 -3.46 -34.09
C GLU A 1171 -37.97 -4.24 -35.41
N THR A 1172 -39.21 -4.70 -35.65
CA THR A 1172 -39.60 -5.36 -36.89
C THR A 1172 -40.11 -4.38 -37.95
N VAL A 1173 -40.41 -3.14 -37.53
CA VAL A 1173 -40.96 -2.06 -38.37
C VAL A 1173 -39.96 -0.93 -38.59
N ALA A 1174 -39.28 -0.48 -37.53
CA ALA A 1174 -38.32 0.63 -37.59
C ALA A 1174 -37.14 0.40 -36.63
N ARG A 1175 -35.92 0.57 -37.15
CA ARG A 1175 -34.65 0.43 -36.42
C ARG A 1175 -33.82 1.70 -36.42
N THR A 1176 -34.13 2.67 -37.30
CA THR A 1176 -33.47 3.98 -37.36
C THR A 1176 -34.46 5.13 -37.16
N PRO A 1177 -34.00 6.36 -36.84
CA PRO A 1177 -34.87 7.53 -36.76
C PRO A 1177 -35.68 7.79 -38.04
N GLU A 1178 -35.08 7.57 -39.21
CA GLU A 1178 -35.71 7.82 -40.52
C GLU A 1178 -36.83 6.82 -40.82
N GLU A 1179 -36.60 5.54 -40.50
CA GLU A 1179 -37.62 4.49 -40.60
C GLU A 1179 -38.77 4.77 -39.64
N LEU A 1180 -38.46 5.20 -38.41
CA LEU A 1180 -39.46 5.53 -37.39
C LEU A 1180 -40.29 6.74 -37.80
N SER A 1181 -39.66 7.79 -38.34
CA SER A 1181 -40.35 8.97 -38.86
C SER A 1181 -41.30 8.60 -40.00
N SER A 1182 -40.85 7.74 -40.92
CA SER A 1182 -41.65 7.31 -42.07
C SER A 1182 -42.88 6.52 -41.63
N TRP A 1183 -42.71 5.59 -40.70
CA TRP A 1183 -43.81 4.83 -40.10
C TRP A 1183 -44.82 5.72 -39.38
N MET A 1184 -44.35 6.69 -38.58
CA MET A 1184 -45.22 7.60 -37.85
C MET A 1184 -46.13 8.43 -38.78
N VAL A 1185 -45.62 8.81 -39.95
CA VAL A 1185 -46.41 9.49 -41.00
C VAL A 1185 -47.42 8.52 -41.61
N GLU A 1186 -46.99 7.31 -41.98
CA GLU A 1186 -47.85 6.28 -42.59
C GLU A 1186 -49.06 5.93 -41.72
N VAL A 1187 -48.84 5.76 -40.41
CA VAL A 1187 -49.90 5.37 -39.47
C VAL A 1187 -50.63 6.55 -38.82
N ASN A 1188 -50.30 7.78 -39.24
CA ASN A 1188 -50.81 9.02 -38.65
C ASN A 1188 -50.70 9.02 -37.11
N HIS A 1189 -49.48 8.86 -36.61
CA HIS A 1189 -49.21 8.72 -35.19
C HIS A 1189 -49.60 9.99 -34.40
N PRO A 1190 -50.38 9.89 -33.30
CA PRO A 1190 -50.89 11.06 -32.57
C PRO A 1190 -49.82 12.06 -32.11
N ALA A 1191 -48.64 11.58 -31.69
CA ALA A 1191 -47.52 12.41 -31.25
C ALA A 1191 -47.10 13.49 -32.27
N MET A 1192 -47.29 13.27 -33.58
CA MET A 1192 -46.95 14.21 -34.64
C MET A 1192 -47.78 15.51 -34.59
N ASN A 1193 -48.97 15.46 -33.98
CA ASN A 1193 -49.92 16.57 -33.92
C ASN A 1193 -50.03 17.19 -32.52
N MET A 1194 -49.17 16.78 -31.58
CA MET A 1194 -49.16 17.27 -30.21
C MET A 1194 -48.19 18.45 -30.06
N GLU A 1195 -48.36 19.28 -29.03
CA GLU A 1195 -47.40 20.37 -28.72
C GLU A 1195 -45.97 19.83 -28.54
N SER A 1196 -44.96 20.68 -28.71
CA SER A 1196 -43.58 20.23 -28.49
C SER A 1196 -43.33 19.83 -27.03
N MET A 1197 -42.60 18.73 -26.83
CA MET A 1197 -42.19 18.26 -25.49
C MET A 1197 -41.09 19.13 -24.86
N ILE A 1198 -40.31 19.83 -25.68
CA ILE A 1198 -39.19 20.68 -25.24
C ILE A 1198 -39.54 22.11 -25.60
N LYS A 1199 -39.86 22.92 -24.59
CA LYS A 1199 -40.18 24.35 -24.75
C LYS A 1199 -38.95 25.23 -24.56
#